data_AF-A0A2S9YN16-F1
#
_entry.id   AF-A0A2S9YN16-F1
#
_cell.length_a   1.000
_cell.length_b   1.000
_cell.length_c   1.000
_cell.angle_alpha   90.00
_cell.angle_beta   90.00
_cell.angle_gamma   90.00
#
_symmetry.space_group_name_H-M   'P 1'
#
loop_
_entity.id
_entity.type
_entity.pdbx_description
1 polymer ?
#
loop_
_entity_poly.entity_id
_entity_poly.type
_entity_poly.pdbx_seq_one_letter_code
_entity_poly.pdbx_strand_id
1 'polypeptide(L)'
;MTTLTFPLRLGTRTLAAAAVPFLTGSRDQLSHYEKEGLVTPFESLGEFLVGLIEDQGIGDRVEEIQRFLELCIGSTSHLYGGRAWLQLSLTTHEPGLGLAIFNDKRTISQRFFSFLDAGNIAGPAVDLARELCRPFADSAYGQLRAEFRSGQPTRLSVYPGWVLEPFRGHDGFAKLFDKLPPALRDQPIIEHARALAAIQSPELYPYGVGVSLTPDAEAPELKIYTTRFDRRSSPLRGEGCLQSLLRQLGMAHDQLLEVHDLHDRLWQASATKAIQVATSISAEHPEPDRVSLLYCGVDSSAALEAFADAGISADAERCYEQVDRHLGSQRPMYVGVGIGQGGLNQRIKLYEAAFFRDTDVSALERLRPRTRSKAAAPQPPLLLPARQQVPGPGLMAAPGFIYNMARDVFPTMLDLRARYGDVIDLSGVGARNVFFVFGPEGVQRMFRDNSANFVRGANFRNVANVVGNGIVVSEGEFWVRQRKQVSAALTRSVVHTQVDRMVEVIAQMIEVLDGFAVRGEWFDVAHQMREVTRRITLKVMLGIDEDEETTNISKTWEQVYDALTYFTTRPWQPPLSLPIPRYRAFRQAMDAFDERIFQKIAEHRINPKAKGDLVRFLLNAHDPASGRPMTERQLRDELVTVTSAGFDTAAVTLAWTCMLLAQNPWAGHRIAQEANEVLGDRLPTREDISKLTFTRLVIHESMRMYPAAWVLTRTCVEEDELCGYRIPAGAMTITSAWVVHRHPGHWERPDQFWPERFTKENSKGRPRASFFPFGDGPRKCPGEPFALAEITAAIALMCQRFVLRLKPDHPIELEPSFTLRPRHGLIMQLERRANPGPNRR
;
A
#
# COMPACT_ATOMS: atom_id res chain seq x y z
N MET A 1 29.23 39.50 16.42
CA MET A 1 28.08 38.95 17.19
C MET A 1 27.08 38.17 16.34
N THR A 2 26.98 38.39 15.02
CA THR A 2 25.96 37.78 14.13
C THR A 2 26.17 36.29 13.80
N THR A 3 27.40 35.77 13.88
CA THR A 3 27.73 34.39 13.45
C THR A 3 27.26 33.31 14.43
N LEU A 4 27.12 33.65 15.72
CA LEU A 4 26.64 32.74 16.77
C LEU A 4 25.11 32.71 16.88
N THR A 5 24.42 33.73 16.37
CA THR A 5 22.94 33.86 16.47
C THR A 5 22.21 32.84 15.61
N PHE A 6 22.81 32.41 14.49
CA PHE A 6 22.23 31.42 13.57
C PHE A 6 22.22 29.99 14.15
N PRO A 7 23.34 29.41 14.62
CA PRO A 7 23.32 28.08 15.24
C PRO A 7 22.50 28.04 16.54
N LEU A 8 22.46 29.12 17.33
CA LEU A 8 21.61 29.21 18.52
C LEU A 8 20.11 29.20 18.18
N ARG A 9 19.67 29.93 17.13
CA ARG A 9 18.28 29.88 16.64
C ARG A 9 17.91 28.53 16.05
N LEU A 10 18.85 27.86 15.37
CA LEU A 10 18.66 26.50 14.87
C LEU A 10 18.47 25.54 16.05
N GLY A 11 19.38 25.58 17.03
CA GLY A 11 19.32 24.75 18.24
C GLY A 11 18.06 24.96 19.08
N THR A 12 17.60 26.21 19.28
CA THR A 12 16.35 26.47 20.00
C THR A 12 15.11 26.00 19.24
N ARG A 13 15.10 26.05 17.90
CA ARG A 13 14.01 25.46 17.10
C ARG A 13 14.03 23.93 17.11
N THR A 14 15.19 23.30 17.00
CA THR A 14 15.32 21.84 17.11
C THR A 14 14.92 21.35 18.51
N LEU A 15 15.27 22.09 19.57
CA LEU A 15 14.82 21.79 20.93
C LEU A 15 13.32 22.05 21.13
N ALA A 16 12.74 23.11 20.56
CA ALA A 16 11.29 23.32 20.61
C ALA A 16 10.51 22.20 19.90
N ALA A 17 10.98 21.75 18.75
CA ALA A 17 10.39 20.64 18.00
C ALA A 17 10.55 19.28 18.70
N ALA A 18 11.65 19.07 19.45
CA ALA A 18 11.88 17.86 20.22
C ALA A 18 11.16 17.83 21.58
N ALA A 19 10.95 18.98 22.22
CA ALA A 19 10.43 19.06 23.59
C ALA A 19 8.93 19.35 23.70
N VAL A 20 8.26 19.82 22.64
CA VAL A 20 6.84 20.22 22.72
C VAL A 20 5.99 19.65 21.57
N PRO A 21 5.65 18.35 21.58
CA PRO A 21 4.76 17.74 20.57
C PRO A 21 3.31 18.26 20.54
N PHE A 22 2.92 19.16 21.47
CA PHE A 22 1.52 19.52 21.74
C PHE A 22 1.15 21.01 21.58
N LEU A 23 2.06 21.92 21.23
CA LEU A 23 1.75 23.36 21.14
C LEU A 23 2.00 24.04 19.78
N THR A 24 2.69 23.41 18.83
CA THR A 24 2.77 23.91 17.45
C THR A 24 1.91 23.07 16.53
N GLY A 25 0.72 23.58 16.20
CA GLY A 25 -0.20 22.95 15.25
C GLY A 25 0.41 22.74 13.86
N SER A 26 -0.28 21.95 13.02
CA SER A 26 0.17 21.36 11.76
C SER A 26 0.47 22.35 10.61
N ARG A 27 1.35 23.33 10.81
CA ARG A 27 1.66 24.39 9.83
C ARG A 27 2.94 24.19 9.01
N ASP A 28 3.99 23.55 9.52
CA ASP A 28 5.31 23.58 8.84
C ASP A 28 5.75 22.29 8.11
N GLN A 29 4.90 21.27 7.98
CA GLN A 29 5.24 20.01 7.27
C GLN A 29 5.07 20.08 5.73
N LEU A 30 5.54 21.15 5.08
CA LEU A 30 5.52 21.28 3.60
C LEU A 30 6.80 20.76 2.92
N SER A 31 7.70 20.09 3.65
CA SER A 31 8.97 19.62 3.09
C SER A 31 9.53 18.38 3.80
N HIS A 32 9.09 17.21 3.33
CA HIS A 32 9.97 16.06 3.23
C HIS A 32 9.91 15.51 1.81
N TYR A 33 10.92 15.86 1.01
CA TYR A 33 11.15 15.16 -0.25
C TYR A 33 11.54 13.72 0.09
N GLU A 34 10.70 12.78 -0.32
CA GLU A 34 11.03 11.36 -0.25
C GLU A 34 12.39 11.12 -0.88
N LYS A 35 13.29 10.48 -0.14
CA LYS A 35 14.63 10.11 -0.62
C LYS A 35 14.59 8.99 -1.66
N GLU A 36 13.40 8.52 -1.96
CA GLU A 36 13.07 7.38 -2.78
C GLU A 36 13.04 7.66 -4.28
N GLY A 37 13.14 6.59 -5.05
CA GLY A 37 13.04 6.65 -6.51
C GLY A 37 11.57 6.74 -6.92
N LEU A 38 11.04 7.96 -6.95
CA LEU A 38 9.75 8.25 -7.58
C LEU A 38 9.74 7.71 -9.02
N VAL A 39 8.68 6.96 -9.32
CA VAL A 39 8.29 6.32 -10.60
C VAL A 39 9.30 6.47 -11.75
N THR A 40 10.07 5.40 -11.98
CA THR A 40 10.57 5.08 -13.32
C THR A 40 9.41 4.47 -14.11
N PRO A 41 8.97 5.04 -15.25
CA PRO A 41 8.00 4.36 -16.10
C PRO A 41 8.56 3.01 -16.58
N PHE A 42 7.66 2.06 -16.82
CA PHE A 42 8.02 0.69 -17.19
C PHE A 42 8.60 0.56 -18.61
N GLU A 43 8.52 1.63 -19.41
CA GLU A 43 9.00 1.74 -20.79
C GLU A 43 10.03 2.87 -20.91
N SER A 44 10.88 2.85 -21.94
CA SER A 44 11.85 3.94 -22.17
C SER A 44 11.12 5.23 -22.58
N LEU A 45 11.69 6.40 -22.24
CA LEU A 45 11.09 7.70 -22.60
C LEU A 45 10.78 7.78 -24.10
N GLY A 46 11.65 7.24 -24.95
CA GLY A 46 11.42 7.27 -26.38
C GLY A 46 10.19 6.45 -26.81
N GLU A 47 9.93 5.26 -26.24
CA GLU A 47 8.70 4.48 -26.51
C GLU A 47 7.45 5.24 -26.06
N PHE A 48 7.48 5.74 -24.82
CA PHE A 48 6.41 6.54 -24.23
C PHE A 48 6.08 7.78 -25.08
N LEU A 49 7.10 8.48 -25.57
CA LEU A 49 6.92 9.63 -26.45
C LEU A 49 6.50 9.26 -27.88
N VAL A 50 6.84 8.07 -28.40
CA VAL A 50 6.36 7.59 -29.70
C VAL A 50 4.82 7.58 -29.70
N GLY A 51 4.21 6.88 -28.74
CA GLY A 51 2.74 6.79 -28.66
C GLY A 51 2.07 8.16 -28.50
N LEU A 52 2.60 9.02 -27.61
CA LEU A 52 2.06 10.38 -27.43
C LEU A 52 2.19 11.26 -28.69
N ILE A 53 3.27 11.13 -29.47
CA ILE A 53 3.47 11.93 -30.70
C ILE A 53 2.52 11.48 -31.82
N GLU A 54 2.34 10.16 -31.97
CA GLU A 54 1.38 9.59 -32.93
C GLU A 54 -0.05 10.05 -32.60
N ASP A 55 -0.47 9.88 -31.35
CA ASP A 55 -1.81 10.25 -30.88
C ASP A 55 -2.07 11.78 -30.91
N GLN A 56 -1.03 12.60 -30.76
CA GLN A 56 -1.13 14.07 -30.87
C GLN A 56 -0.95 14.62 -32.29
N GLY A 57 -0.72 13.78 -33.31
CA GLY A 57 -0.64 14.22 -34.71
C GLY A 57 0.48 15.24 -35.00
N ILE A 58 1.57 15.21 -34.21
CA ILE A 58 2.73 16.13 -34.33
C ILE A 58 4.00 15.38 -34.80
N GLY A 59 3.84 14.33 -35.59
CA GLY A 59 4.92 13.48 -36.10
C GLY A 59 5.98 14.22 -36.93
N ASP A 60 5.61 15.37 -37.51
CA ASP A 60 6.52 16.29 -38.22
C ASP A 60 7.53 16.99 -37.29
N ARG A 61 7.27 17.03 -35.97
CA ARG A 61 8.13 17.68 -34.96
C ARG A 61 9.04 16.73 -34.19
N VAL A 62 9.04 15.43 -34.53
CA VAL A 62 9.84 14.39 -33.85
C VAL A 62 11.32 14.75 -33.74
N GLU A 63 11.94 15.27 -34.81
CA GLU A 63 13.37 15.61 -34.81
C GLU A 63 13.70 16.76 -33.86
N GLU A 64 12.80 17.75 -33.75
CA GLU A 64 12.98 18.91 -32.86
C GLU A 64 12.77 18.51 -31.39
N ILE A 65 11.75 17.68 -31.12
CA ILE A 65 11.49 17.07 -29.81
C ILE A 65 12.69 16.24 -29.35
N GLN A 66 13.19 15.36 -30.22
CA GLN A 66 14.35 14.52 -29.93
C GLN A 66 15.60 15.39 -29.66
N ARG A 67 15.89 16.38 -30.51
CA ARG A 67 17.02 17.28 -30.35
C ARG A 67 16.97 18.08 -29.05
N PHE A 68 15.79 18.56 -28.65
CA PHE A 68 15.57 19.22 -27.36
C PHE A 68 15.90 18.28 -26.19
N LEU A 69 15.40 17.04 -26.24
CA LEU A 69 15.62 16.04 -25.20
C LEU A 69 17.07 15.58 -25.13
N GLU A 70 17.74 15.31 -26.25
CA GLU A 70 19.15 14.90 -26.29
C GLU A 70 20.07 15.96 -25.69
N LEU A 71 19.87 17.24 -26.05
CA LEU A 71 20.70 18.34 -25.54
C LEU A 71 20.49 18.59 -24.04
N CYS A 72 19.27 18.39 -23.53
CA CYS A 72 18.94 18.63 -22.13
C CYS A 72 19.20 17.40 -21.23
N ILE A 73 18.82 16.19 -21.65
CA ILE A 73 18.94 14.93 -20.89
C ILE A 73 20.32 14.29 -21.06
N GLY A 74 20.93 14.33 -22.25
CA GLY A 74 22.27 13.74 -22.51
C GLY A 74 23.44 14.38 -21.75
N SER A 75 23.14 15.27 -20.80
CA SER A 75 24.11 15.90 -19.89
C SER A 75 23.91 15.56 -18.41
N THR A 76 22.79 14.93 -18.03
CA THR A 76 22.47 14.59 -16.62
C THR A 76 23.14 13.29 -16.16
N SER A 77 23.46 12.38 -17.09
CA SER A 77 24.15 11.10 -16.86
C SER A 77 25.59 11.23 -16.34
N HIS A 78 26.21 12.40 -16.45
CA HIS A 78 27.62 12.63 -16.06
C HIS A 78 27.81 13.58 -14.87
N LEU A 79 26.75 13.98 -14.16
CA LEU A 79 26.84 14.84 -12.98
C LEU A 79 26.27 14.18 -11.73
N TYR A 80 27.17 13.73 -10.84
CA TYR A 80 26.81 13.23 -9.51
C TYR A 80 25.95 14.25 -8.74
N GLY A 81 24.78 13.80 -8.28
CA GLY A 81 24.01 14.44 -7.20
C GLY A 81 22.70 15.15 -7.60
N GLY A 82 22.47 15.46 -8.88
CA GLY A 82 21.23 16.11 -9.35
C GLY A 82 20.25 15.11 -9.96
N ARG A 83 18.96 15.18 -9.61
CA ARG A 83 17.90 14.44 -10.32
C ARG A 83 17.15 15.42 -11.24
N ALA A 84 17.10 15.17 -12.54
CA ALA A 84 16.30 15.95 -13.48
C ALA A 84 14.94 15.26 -13.76
N TRP A 85 13.88 16.05 -13.79
CA TRP A 85 12.49 15.56 -13.91
C TRP A 85 11.91 16.12 -15.22
N LEU A 86 11.04 15.36 -15.88
CA LEU A 86 10.35 15.79 -17.10
C LEU A 86 8.88 16.08 -16.77
N GLN A 87 8.45 17.34 -16.85
CA GLN A 87 7.02 17.66 -16.89
C GLN A 87 6.49 17.54 -18.33
N LEU A 88 5.31 16.96 -18.45
CA LEU A 88 4.52 16.90 -19.67
C LEU A 88 3.40 17.96 -19.69
N SER A 89 2.81 18.18 -20.85
CA SER A 89 1.59 18.96 -21.02
C SER A 89 0.96 18.60 -22.34
N LEU A 90 -0.35 18.42 -22.34
CA LEU A 90 -1.11 18.23 -23.57
C LEU A 90 -2.04 19.43 -23.80
N THR A 91 -2.65 19.49 -24.97
CA THR A 91 -3.71 20.43 -25.31
C THR A 91 -4.82 19.69 -26.04
N THR A 92 -6.06 19.90 -25.60
CA THR A 92 -7.20 19.04 -25.91
C THR A 92 -7.88 19.39 -27.23
N HIS A 93 -7.81 20.67 -27.62
CA HIS A 93 -8.45 21.23 -28.82
C HIS A 93 -7.43 21.84 -29.81
N GLU A 94 -6.15 21.80 -29.45
CA GLU A 94 -5.01 22.18 -30.32
C GLU A 94 -3.96 21.07 -30.18
N PRO A 95 -3.63 20.29 -31.23
CA PRO A 95 -2.73 19.15 -31.09
C PRO A 95 -1.31 19.61 -30.70
N GLY A 96 -0.79 19.14 -29.56
CA GLY A 96 0.46 19.65 -29.03
C GLY A 96 0.98 19.00 -27.76
N LEU A 97 2.31 18.96 -27.65
CA LEU A 97 3.07 18.33 -26.58
C LEU A 97 4.03 19.35 -25.94
N GLY A 98 3.87 19.60 -24.65
CA GLY A 98 4.80 20.40 -23.85
C GLY A 98 5.74 19.52 -23.04
N LEU A 99 7.04 19.81 -23.12
CA LEU A 99 8.12 19.11 -22.43
C LEU A 99 8.90 20.14 -21.60
N ALA A 100 9.09 19.88 -20.31
CA ALA A 100 9.87 20.77 -19.44
C ALA A 100 10.81 20.02 -18.52
N ILE A 101 12.02 20.55 -18.35
CA ILE A 101 13.11 19.90 -17.61
C ILE A 101 13.55 20.77 -16.43
N PHE A 102 13.72 20.13 -15.28
CA PHE A 102 14.13 20.75 -14.00
C PHE A 102 15.56 20.34 -13.61
N ASN A 103 16.38 21.26 -13.09
CA ASN A 103 17.68 20.93 -12.45
C ASN A 103 18.19 22.06 -11.50
N ASP A 104 19.19 21.75 -10.68
CA ASP A 104 19.79 22.61 -9.63
C ASP A 104 20.99 23.46 -10.08
N LYS A 105 21.42 23.38 -11.35
CA LYS A 105 22.69 23.96 -11.86
C LYS A 105 22.58 24.70 -13.19
N ARG A 106 23.42 25.74 -13.34
CA ARG A 106 23.70 26.57 -14.55
C ARG A 106 23.68 25.83 -15.90
N THR A 107 24.10 24.57 -15.91
CA THR A 107 24.42 23.79 -17.12
C THR A 107 23.22 23.55 -18.04
N ILE A 108 22.02 23.29 -17.50
CA ILE A 108 20.85 23.07 -18.38
C ILE A 108 20.40 24.37 -19.04
N SER A 109 20.40 25.50 -18.32
CA SER A 109 20.08 26.80 -18.93
C SER A 109 21.03 27.14 -20.06
N GLN A 110 22.33 26.92 -19.90
CA GLN A 110 23.33 27.12 -20.97
C GLN A 110 23.04 26.24 -22.20
N ARG A 111 22.75 24.95 -22.01
CA ARG A 111 22.45 24.03 -23.13
C ARG A 111 21.07 24.26 -23.78
N PHE A 112 20.08 24.70 -23.01
CA PHE A 112 18.80 25.15 -23.52
C PHE A 112 18.98 26.36 -24.45
N PHE A 113 19.79 27.34 -24.05
CA PHE A 113 20.15 28.44 -24.94
C PHE A 113 20.95 27.97 -26.17
N SER A 114 21.84 26.98 -26.03
CA SER A 114 22.50 26.34 -27.18
C SER A 114 21.53 25.61 -28.12
N PHE A 115 20.42 25.05 -27.61
CA PHE A 115 19.34 24.49 -28.45
C PHE A 115 18.64 25.59 -29.26
N LEU A 116 18.33 26.73 -28.64
CA LEU A 116 17.75 27.89 -29.35
C LEU A 116 18.70 28.44 -30.42
N ASP A 117 19.97 28.63 -30.06
CA ASP A 117 21.02 29.09 -30.97
C ASP A 117 21.19 28.12 -32.16
N ALA A 118 21.25 26.81 -31.89
CA ALA A 118 21.42 25.80 -32.93
C ALA A 118 20.13 25.50 -33.72
N GLY A 119 18.98 25.98 -33.26
CA GLY A 119 17.70 26.00 -33.98
C GLY A 119 17.42 27.30 -34.73
N ASN A 120 18.33 28.29 -34.69
CA ASN A 120 18.11 29.65 -35.18
C ASN A 120 16.87 30.35 -34.57
N ILE A 121 16.49 30.00 -33.35
CA ILE A 121 15.34 30.59 -32.63
C ILE A 121 15.84 31.83 -31.90
N ALA A 122 15.58 33.01 -32.48
CA ALA A 122 16.00 34.30 -31.97
C ALA A 122 14.84 35.31 -31.93
N GLY A 123 14.93 36.31 -31.06
CA GLY A 123 13.92 37.37 -30.92
C GLY A 123 13.88 37.96 -29.51
N PRO A 124 13.12 39.05 -29.29
CA PRO A 124 13.08 39.75 -27.99
C PRO A 124 12.72 38.83 -26.81
N ALA A 125 11.83 37.87 -27.03
CA ALA A 125 11.44 36.84 -26.06
C ALA A 125 12.60 35.90 -25.66
N VAL A 126 13.53 35.61 -26.58
CA VAL A 126 14.70 34.75 -26.32
C VAL A 126 15.78 35.51 -25.56
N ASP A 127 16.00 36.79 -25.89
CA ASP A 127 16.92 37.65 -25.16
C ASP A 127 16.40 37.91 -23.74
N LEU A 128 15.11 38.18 -23.59
CA LEU A 128 14.42 38.29 -22.30
C LEU A 128 14.55 37.01 -21.46
N ALA A 129 14.43 35.82 -22.08
CA ALA A 129 14.68 34.54 -21.42
C ALA A 129 16.14 34.42 -20.91
N ARG A 130 17.13 34.87 -21.70
CA ARG A 130 18.56 34.89 -21.30
C ARG A 130 18.82 35.85 -20.15
N GLU A 131 18.22 37.05 -20.18
CA GLU A 131 18.33 38.02 -19.09
C GLU A 131 17.67 37.53 -17.81
N LEU A 132 16.46 36.95 -17.91
CA LEU A 132 15.78 36.34 -16.76
C LEU A 132 16.63 35.22 -16.14
N CYS A 133 17.25 34.33 -16.92
CA CYS A 133 18.07 33.26 -16.37
C CYS A 133 19.40 33.72 -15.74
N ARG A 134 19.91 34.90 -16.08
CA ARG A 134 21.27 35.35 -15.70
C ARG A 134 21.48 35.54 -14.17
N PRO A 135 20.54 36.09 -13.37
CA PRO A 135 20.72 36.26 -11.91
C PRO A 135 20.53 34.98 -11.08
N PHE A 136 19.87 33.95 -11.63
CA PHE A 136 19.45 32.75 -10.87
C PHE A 136 20.50 31.63 -10.82
N ALA A 137 21.71 31.93 -11.28
CA ALA A 137 22.68 30.95 -11.72
C ALA A 137 23.42 30.20 -10.58
N ASP A 138 23.36 30.64 -9.33
CA ASP A 138 24.21 30.08 -8.25
C ASP A 138 23.47 29.32 -7.13
N SER A 139 22.14 29.37 -7.07
CA SER A 139 21.43 28.69 -5.96
C SER A 139 19.90 28.53 -6.16
N ALA A 140 19.42 28.38 -7.38
CA ALA A 140 18.00 28.15 -7.62
C ALA A 140 17.82 26.95 -8.54
N TYR A 141 16.84 26.10 -8.22
CA TYR A 141 16.29 25.20 -9.22
C TYR A 141 15.74 26.05 -10.38
N GLY A 142 15.83 25.56 -11.61
CA GLY A 142 15.26 26.22 -12.78
C GLY A 142 14.45 25.22 -13.59
N GLN A 143 13.29 25.64 -14.10
CA GLN A 143 12.50 24.88 -15.05
C GLN A 143 12.48 25.60 -16.39
N LEU A 144 12.79 24.86 -17.45
CA LEU A 144 12.74 25.33 -18.82
C LEU A 144 11.81 24.42 -19.62
N ARG A 145 10.86 25.02 -20.34
CA ARG A 145 9.77 24.32 -21.05
C ARG A 145 9.72 24.72 -22.51
N ALA A 146 9.58 23.73 -23.38
CA ALA A 146 9.22 23.87 -24.79
C ALA A 146 7.83 23.28 -25.02
N GLU A 147 7.02 23.91 -25.86
CA GLU A 147 5.69 23.45 -26.28
C GLU A 147 5.67 23.34 -27.80
N PHE A 148 5.58 22.10 -28.29
CA PHE A 148 5.52 21.74 -29.69
C PHE A 148 4.07 21.59 -30.12
N ARG A 149 3.72 22.11 -31.30
CA ARG A 149 2.35 22.14 -31.84
C ARG A 149 2.37 21.88 -33.33
N SER A 150 1.30 21.29 -33.85
CA SER A 150 1.14 21.13 -35.30
C SER A 150 1.06 22.51 -35.97
N GLY A 151 1.89 22.76 -36.99
CA GLY A 151 1.86 23.98 -37.80
C GLY A 151 2.20 25.32 -37.10
N GLN A 152 2.66 25.34 -35.85
CA GLN A 152 3.00 26.57 -35.10
C GLN A 152 4.46 26.55 -34.59
N PRO A 153 5.12 27.72 -34.43
CA PRO A 153 6.44 27.82 -33.80
C PRO A 153 6.48 27.22 -32.38
N THR A 154 7.64 26.68 -31.99
CA THR A 154 7.83 26.13 -30.64
C THR A 154 7.77 27.23 -29.59
N ARG A 155 6.79 27.14 -28.69
CA ARG A 155 6.62 28.11 -27.61
C ARG A 155 7.52 27.75 -26.43
N LEU A 156 8.12 28.76 -25.80
CA LEU A 156 9.06 28.59 -24.70
C LEU A 156 8.47 29.11 -23.38
N SER A 157 8.96 28.64 -22.24
CA SER A 157 8.65 29.22 -20.92
C SER A 157 9.82 29.02 -19.95
N VAL A 158 10.08 30.03 -19.13
CA VAL A 158 11.16 30.09 -18.16
C VAL A 158 10.57 30.30 -16.77
N TYR A 159 10.63 29.26 -15.94
CA TYR A 159 10.21 29.35 -14.56
C TYR A 159 11.46 29.31 -13.68
N PRO A 160 11.81 30.43 -13.02
CA PRO A 160 12.79 30.37 -11.95
C PRO A 160 12.17 29.49 -10.83
N GLY A 161 12.83 28.38 -10.53
CA GLY A 161 12.32 27.30 -9.69
C GLY A 161 12.39 27.62 -8.21
N TRP A 162 11.64 28.65 -7.78
CA TRP A 162 11.35 28.95 -6.37
C TRP A 162 10.43 27.91 -5.73
N VAL A 163 9.98 26.95 -6.54
CA VAL A 163 9.13 25.80 -6.22
C VAL A 163 9.72 24.90 -5.12
N LEU A 164 11.04 24.91 -4.87
CA LEU A 164 11.69 23.86 -4.07
C LEU A 164 12.56 24.33 -2.87
N GLU A 165 12.71 25.64 -2.59
CA GLU A 165 13.46 26.13 -1.40
C GLU A 165 12.53 26.78 -0.33
N PRO A 166 11.91 26.00 0.58
CA PRO A 166 11.18 26.55 1.73
C PRO A 166 12.07 27.23 2.79
N PHE A 167 13.39 27.17 2.64
CA PHE A 167 14.36 27.52 3.69
C PHE A 167 14.81 28.99 3.74
N ARG A 168 14.44 29.85 2.78
CA ARG A 168 14.91 31.26 2.74
C ARG A 168 14.02 32.29 3.44
N GLY A 169 12.77 31.95 3.75
CA GLY A 169 11.79 32.86 4.38
C GLY A 169 11.36 34.03 3.47
N HIS A 170 10.36 34.79 3.93
CA HIS A 170 9.65 35.82 3.16
C HIS A 170 10.58 36.89 2.54
N ASP A 171 11.63 37.29 3.27
CA ASP A 171 12.68 38.21 2.81
C ASP A 171 13.34 37.83 1.48
N GLY A 172 13.43 36.54 1.18
CA GLY A 172 14.12 36.03 -0.02
C GLY A 172 13.42 36.42 -1.31
N PHE A 173 12.10 36.57 -1.29
CA PHE A 173 11.27 36.85 -2.47
C PHE A 173 11.30 38.34 -2.84
N ALA A 174 11.14 39.24 -1.85
CA ALA A 174 11.22 40.68 -2.05
C ALA A 174 12.61 41.11 -2.58
N LYS A 175 13.69 40.63 -1.94
CA LYS A 175 15.10 40.91 -2.34
C LYS A 175 15.48 40.35 -3.71
N LEU A 176 14.59 39.58 -4.35
CA LEU A 176 14.81 38.96 -5.66
C LEU A 176 14.12 39.76 -6.78
N PHE A 177 12.92 40.32 -6.53
CA PHE A 177 12.33 41.31 -7.44
C PHE A 177 13.24 42.53 -7.63
N ASP A 178 13.98 42.91 -6.60
CA ASP A 178 14.99 43.98 -6.67
C ASP A 178 16.23 43.64 -7.53
N LYS A 179 16.32 42.40 -8.05
CA LYS A 179 17.35 41.94 -9.00
C LYS A 179 16.85 41.76 -10.43
N LEU A 180 15.55 41.93 -10.69
CA LEU A 180 15.01 41.91 -12.06
C LEU A 180 15.43 43.18 -12.84
N PRO A 181 15.58 43.11 -14.18
CA PRO A 181 15.78 44.30 -15.01
C PRO A 181 14.67 45.36 -14.81
N PRO A 182 14.97 46.67 -14.86
CA PRO A 182 13.97 47.72 -14.61
C PRO A 182 12.71 47.61 -15.49
N ALA A 183 12.89 47.33 -16.80
CA ALA A 183 11.81 47.18 -17.77
C ALA A 183 10.80 46.04 -17.47
N LEU A 184 11.14 45.14 -16.55
CA LEU A 184 10.24 44.12 -16.00
C LEU A 184 9.76 44.47 -14.59
N ARG A 185 10.66 44.98 -13.75
CA ARG A 185 10.39 45.33 -12.35
C ARG A 185 9.25 46.32 -12.20
N ASP A 186 9.19 47.28 -13.12
CA ASP A 186 8.27 48.41 -13.09
C ASP A 186 6.94 48.11 -13.82
N GLN A 187 6.72 46.84 -14.23
CA GLN A 187 5.43 46.40 -14.78
C GLN A 187 4.42 46.14 -13.65
N PRO A 188 3.15 46.55 -13.78
CA PRO A 188 2.13 46.40 -12.72
C PRO A 188 1.99 44.95 -12.22
N ILE A 189 2.16 43.99 -13.13
CA ILE A 189 2.06 42.56 -12.87
C ILE A 189 3.14 42.04 -11.88
N ILE A 190 4.30 42.71 -11.82
CA ILE A 190 5.40 42.40 -10.89
C ILE A 190 5.21 43.12 -9.54
N GLU A 191 4.62 44.32 -9.54
CA GLU A 191 4.24 45.01 -8.31
C GLU A 191 3.14 44.27 -7.55
N HIS A 192 2.11 43.79 -8.25
CA HIS A 192 1.08 42.92 -7.66
C HIS A 192 1.67 41.64 -7.05
N ALA A 193 2.64 41.01 -7.73
CA ALA A 193 3.30 39.81 -7.20
C ALA A 193 4.16 40.10 -5.94
N ARG A 194 4.72 41.32 -5.85
CA ARG A 194 5.44 41.82 -4.68
C ARG A 194 4.50 42.10 -3.51
N ALA A 195 3.36 42.75 -3.75
CA ALA A 195 2.34 43.01 -2.72
C ALA A 195 1.76 41.71 -2.14
N LEU A 196 1.48 40.73 -3.01
CA LEU A 196 0.99 39.41 -2.63
C LEU A 196 1.91 38.69 -1.63
N ALA A 197 3.21 38.78 -1.85
CA ALA A 197 4.24 38.19 -0.99
C ALA A 197 4.43 38.92 0.34
N ALA A 198 4.10 40.22 0.40
CA ALA A 198 4.21 41.04 1.61
C ALA A 198 3.05 40.83 2.60
N ILE A 199 1.88 40.40 2.12
CA ILE A 199 0.66 40.20 2.94
C ILE A 199 0.63 38.81 3.61
N GLN A 200 1.53 37.91 3.24
CA GLN A 200 1.53 36.51 3.73
C GLN A 200 2.13 36.36 5.14
N SER A 201 1.26 35.98 6.07
CA SER A 201 1.63 35.41 7.37
C SER A 201 2.53 34.17 7.20
N PRO A 202 3.42 33.82 8.16
CA PRO A 202 4.24 32.58 8.16
C PRO A 202 3.46 31.27 7.98
N GLU A 203 2.14 31.35 8.08
CA GLU A 203 1.18 30.27 8.01
C GLU A 203 0.74 29.93 6.57
N LEU A 204 1.13 30.76 5.59
CA LEU A 204 0.74 30.71 4.18
C LEU A 204 1.99 30.77 3.29
N TYR A 205 2.79 29.70 3.28
CA TYR A 205 3.91 29.56 2.34
C TYR A 205 3.40 29.33 0.91
N PRO A 206 3.66 30.23 -0.06
CA PRO A 206 3.37 30.00 -1.47
C PRO A 206 4.44 29.08 -2.09
N TYR A 207 4.12 28.47 -3.24
CA TYR A 207 4.97 27.47 -3.91
C TYR A 207 5.51 27.94 -5.29
N GLY A 208 5.32 29.20 -5.69
CA GLY A 208 6.09 29.82 -6.80
C GLY A 208 5.33 30.68 -7.82
N VAL A 209 6.11 31.38 -8.66
CA VAL A 209 5.67 32.25 -9.77
C VAL A 209 6.66 32.06 -10.93
N GLY A 210 6.22 32.09 -12.19
CA GLY A 210 7.11 31.99 -13.35
C GLY A 210 6.55 32.63 -14.63
N VAL A 211 7.39 32.75 -15.67
CA VAL A 211 7.11 33.59 -16.85
C VAL A 211 7.15 32.77 -18.14
N SER A 212 6.28 33.11 -19.09
CA SER A 212 5.99 32.37 -20.32
C SER A 212 6.19 33.30 -21.51
N LEU A 213 7.06 32.92 -22.44
CA LEU A 213 7.56 33.82 -23.49
C LEU A 213 7.36 33.15 -24.85
N THR A 214 6.47 33.72 -25.66
CA THR A 214 6.25 33.31 -27.06
C THR A 214 7.28 34.05 -27.94
N PRO A 215 8.01 33.38 -28.85
CA PRO A 215 8.98 34.04 -29.73
C PRO A 215 8.41 35.25 -30.48
N ASP A 216 7.13 35.17 -30.88
CA ASP A 216 6.45 36.13 -31.75
C ASP A 216 5.47 37.07 -31.03
N ALA A 217 5.41 37.07 -29.69
CA ALA A 217 4.47 37.90 -28.93
C ALA A 217 5.13 39.18 -28.39
N GLU A 218 4.43 40.31 -28.49
CA GLU A 218 4.91 41.62 -28.03
C GLU A 218 5.02 41.74 -26.49
N ALA A 219 4.30 40.88 -25.74
CA ALA A 219 4.24 40.93 -24.28
C ALA A 219 4.49 39.57 -23.60
N PRO A 220 5.11 39.55 -22.40
CA PRO A 220 5.32 38.34 -21.60
C PRO A 220 4.06 37.90 -20.84
N GLU A 221 3.86 36.58 -20.70
CA GLU A 221 2.72 35.98 -19.97
C GLU A 221 3.16 35.48 -18.58
N LEU A 222 2.45 35.85 -17.50
CA LEU A 222 2.76 35.42 -16.13
C LEU A 222 1.94 34.18 -15.72
N LYS A 223 2.58 33.21 -15.08
CA LYS A 223 1.97 31.98 -14.54
C LYS A 223 2.25 31.87 -13.04
N ILE A 224 1.21 31.66 -12.23
CA ILE A 224 1.31 31.62 -10.76
C ILE A 224 0.87 30.25 -10.22
N TYR A 225 1.56 29.78 -9.18
CA TYR A 225 1.41 28.44 -8.60
C TYR A 225 1.26 28.56 -7.07
N THR A 226 0.23 27.95 -6.48
CA THR A 226 -0.10 28.19 -5.05
C THR A 226 -0.60 26.92 -4.36
N THR A 227 -0.56 26.89 -3.02
CA THR A 227 -0.87 25.70 -2.21
C THR A 227 -1.74 26.01 -0.97
N ARG A 228 -2.43 24.96 -0.46
CA ARG A 228 -2.99 24.78 0.90
C ARG A 228 -4.17 25.66 1.42
N PHE A 229 -5.37 25.07 1.53
CA PHE A 229 -6.43 25.45 2.50
C PHE A 229 -7.26 24.25 2.96
N ASP A 230 -8.14 24.41 3.95
CA ASP A 230 -9.22 23.46 4.24
C ASP A 230 -10.60 24.11 4.05
N ARG A 231 -11.67 23.29 4.07
CA ARG A 231 -13.06 23.77 3.86
C ARG A 231 -13.52 24.86 4.83
N ARG A 232 -12.87 25.06 5.99
CA ARG A 232 -13.22 26.12 6.96
C ARG A 232 -12.39 27.39 6.76
N SER A 233 -11.23 27.29 6.12
CA SER A 233 -10.24 28.36 5.97
C SER A 233 -9.97 28.78 4.52
N SER A 234 -10.66 28.18 3.55
CA SER A 234 -10.57 28.46 2.10
C SER A 234 -10.82 29.94 1.75
N PRO A 235 -9.85 30.68 1.17
CA PRO A 235 -10.02 32.01 0.58
C PRO A 235 -11.05 32.13 -0.56
N LEU A 236 -11.59 31.01 -1.06
CA LEU A 236 -12.71 30.94 -2.00
C LEU A 236 -14.08 30.94 -1.29
N ARG A 237 -14.12 30.99 0.05
CA ARG A 237 -15.34 30.87 0.87
C ARG A 237 -15.66 32.17 1.61
N GLY A 238 -16.89 32.67 1.47
CA GLY A 238 -17.38 33.86 2.20
C GLY A 238 -16.86 35.18 1.62
N GLU A 239 -16.10 35.93 2.42
CA GLU A 239 -15.30 37.08 1.99
C GLU A 239 -13.79 36.76 2.10
N GLY A 240 -13.41 35.54 1.72
CA GLY A 240 -12.01 35.14 1.63
C GLY A 240 -11.22 36.03 0.67
N CYS A 241 -9.94 36.23 0.95
CA CYS A 241 -9.11 37.21 0.23
C CYS A 241 -9.00 36.94 -1.27
N LEU A 242 -9.00 35.67 -1.71
CA LEU A 242 -9.00 35.33 -3.14
C LEU A 242 -10.35 35.58 -3.79
N GLN A 243 -11.47 35.25 -3.12
CA GLN A 243 -12.81 35.49 -3.66
C GLN A 243 -13.12 36.99 -3.79
N SER A 244 -12.65 37.80 -2.84
CA SER A 244 -12.77 39.27 -2.90
C SER A 244 -11.97 39.84 -4.06
N LEU A 245 -10.72 39.39 -4.21
CA LEU A 245 -9.80 39.83 -5.26
C LEU A 245 -10.25 39.37 -6.66
N LEU A 246 -10.82 38.18 -6.80
CA LEU A 246 -11.44 37.71 -8.04
C LEU A 246 -12.63 38.55 -8.50
N ARG A 247 -13.43 39.08 -7.56
CA ARG A 247 -14.52 40.01 -7.87
C ARG A 247 -13.99 41.40 -8.23
N GLN A 248 -12.91 41.86 -7.61
CA GLN A 248 -12.23 43.12 -7.97
C GLN A 248 -11.66 43.07 -9.40
N LEU A 249 -11.24 41.88 -9.83
CA LEU A 249 -10.73 41.58 -11.17
C LEU A 249 -11.83 41.26 -12.21
N GLY A 250 -13.10 41.50 -11.88
CA GLY A 250 -14.21 41.46 -12.83
C GLY A 250 -14.81 40.08 -13.14
N MET A 251 -14.45 39.00 -12.43
CA MET A 251 -15.04 37.67 -12.68
C MET A 251 -16.50 37.60 -12.21
N ALA A 252 -17.37 37.00 -13.04
CA ALA A 252 -18.80 36.91 -12.77
C ALA A 252 -19.14 35.92 -11.62
N HIS A 253 -20.29 36.14 -10.96
CA HIS A 253 -20.63 35.43 -9.72
C HIS A 253 -20.90 33.93 -9.93
N ASP A 254 -21.48 33.57 -11.07
CA ASP A 254 -21.73 32.20 -11.54
C ASP A 254 -20.41 31.45 -11.82
N GLN A 255 -19.50 32.06 -12.58
CA GLN A 255 -18.16 31.50 -12.85
C GLN A 255 -17.37 31.26 -11.54
N LEU A 256 -17.56 32.11 -10.53
CA LEU A 256 -16.95 31.93 -9.21
C LEU A 256 -17.53 30.74 -8.42
N LEU A 257 -18.79 30.35 -8.67
CA LEU A 257 -19.40 29.17 -8.07
C LEU A 257 -18.86 27.89 -8.72
N GLU A 258 -18.71 27.84 -10.04
CA GLU A 258 -18.11 26.70 -10.75
C GLU A 258 -16.68 26.40 -10.27
N VAL A 259 -15.85 27.45 -10.11
CA VAL A 259 -14.49 27.35 -9.57
C VAL A 259 -14.50 26.90 -8.10
N HIS A 260 -15.48 27.32 -7.30
CA HIS A 260 -15.63 26.89 -5.91
C HIS A 260 -16.02 25.40 -5.83
N ASP A 261 -16.97 24.96 -6.63
CA ASP A 261 -17.47 23.58 -6.64
C ASP A 261 -16.41 22.59 -7.15
N LEU A 262 -15.68 22.93 -8.22
CA LEU A 262 -14.54 22.11 -8.68
C LEU A 262 -13.45 22.02 -7.60
N HIS A 263 -13.18 23.12 -6.89
CA HIS A 263 -12.24 23.13 -5.77
C HIS A 263 -12.72 22.23 -4.62
N ASP A 264 -13.98 22.33 -4.18
CA ASP A 264 -14.55 21.55 -3.07
C ASP A 264 -14.66 20.04 -3.41
N ARG A 265 -14.80 19.68 -4.70
CA ARG A 265 -14.79 18.29 -5.20
C ARG A 265 -13.36 17.72 -5.29
N LEU A 266 -12.42 18.40 -5.95
CA LEU A 266 -11.02 17.96 -6.00
C LEU A 266 -10.35 17.95 -4.62
N TRP A 267 -10.80 18.82 -3.70
CA TRP A 267 -10.43 18.80 -2.28
C TRP A 267 -10.90 17.53 -1.56
N GLN A 268 -12.09 17.01 -1.85
CA GLN A 268 -12.59 15.75 -1.26
C GLN A 268 -11.88 14.52 -1.84
N ALA A 269 -11.43 14.60 -3.10
CA ALA A 269 -10.73 13.53 -3.81
C ALA A 269 -9.21 13.43 -3.50
N SER A 270 -8.62 14.40 -2.80
CA SER A 270 -7.16 14.47 -2.58
C SER A 270 -6.75 14.50 -1.12
N ALA A 271 -5.73 13.71 -0.78
CA ALA A 271 -5.22 13.60 0.58
C ALA A 271 -4.18 14.70 0.90
N THR A 272 -4.57 15.99 0.85
CA THR A 272 -3.79 17.18 1.35
C THR A 272 -2.65 17.66 0.42
N LYS A 273 -2.47 18.94 0.02
CA LYS A 273 -3.21 20.23 0.17
C LYS A 273 -2.75 21.27 -0.89
N ALA A 274 -3.55 21.71 -1.88
CA ALA A 274 -3.08 22.74 -2.84
C ALA A 274 -4.13 23.74 -3.42
N ILE A 275 -3.75 25.03 -3.44
CA ILE A 275 -4.15 26.23 -4.23
C ILE A 275 -4.78 27.34 -3.37
N GLN A 276 -4.47 28.63 -3.66
CA GLN A 276 -5.41 29.78 -3.76
C GLN A 276 -4.74 31.17 -3.70
N VAL A 277 -3.79 31.47 -4.59
CA VAL A 277 -3.47 32.88 -4.93
C VAL A 277 -3.15 33.14 -6.41
N ALA A 278 -3.22 32.11 -7.26
CA ALA A 278 -2.90 32.23 -8.68
C ALA A 278 -3.93 33.05 -9.49
N THR A 279 -5.16 33.14 -9.00
CA THR A 279 -6.28 33.78 -9.69
C THR A 279 -6.29 35.32 -9.59
N SER A 280 -5.29 35.92 -8.92
CA SER A 280 -5.33 37.33 -8.47
C SER A 280 -4.52 38.35 -9.28
N ILE A 281 -3.69 37.92 -10.22
CA ILE A 281 -2.73 38.81 -10.91
C ILE A 281 -2.85 38.73 -12.44
N SER A 282 -3.55 37.72 -12.95
CA SER A 282 -3.72 37.49 -14.40
C SER A 282 -4.71 38.45 -15.07
N ALA A 283 -5.40 39.31 -14.32
CA ALA A 283 -6.59 40.03 -14.80
C ALA A 283 -6.44 41.56 -14.81
N GLU A 284 -5.22 42.10 -14.69
CA GLU A 284 -4.92 43.51 -15.00
C GLU A 284 -3.84 43.68 -16.09
N HIS A 285 -3.51 42.60 -16.81
CA HIS A 285 -2.62 42.69 -17.97
C HIS A 285 -3.45 42.71 -19.27
N PRO A 286 -3.13 43.57 -20.28
CA PRO A 286 -4.02 43.78 -21.43
C PRO A 286 -4.34 42.53 -22.26
N GLU A 287 -3.44 41.55 -22.29
CA GLU A 287 -3.67 40.19 -22.79
C GLU A 287 -2.88 39.20 -21.92
N PRO A 288 -3.54 38.32 -21.14
CA PRO A 288 -3.18 36.89 -21.15
C PRO A 288 -4.29 35.91 -20.69
N ASP A 289 -4.45 34.80 -21.40
CA ASP A 289 -4.97 33.57 -20.79
C ASP A 289 -3.95 32.96 -19.79
N ARG A 290 -4.41 32.02 -18.97
CA ARG A 290 -3.63 30.94 -18.28
C ARG A 290 -3.14 31.19 -16.84
N VAL A 291 -4.06 31.50 -15.93
CA VAL A 291 -3.94 30.98 -14.56
C VAL A 291 -3.92 29.44 -14.62
N SER A 292 -3.19 28.75 -13.73
CA SER A 292 -3.20 27.28 -13.67
C SER A 292 -3.34 26.76 -12.23
N LEU A 293 -4.48 26.14 -11.94
CA LEU A 293 -4.80 25.51 -10.66
C LEU A 293 -4.08 24.15 -10.53
N LEU A 294 -3.03 24.06 -9.71
CA LEU A 294 -2.26 22.83 -9.47
C LEU A 294 -2.78 22.02 -8.26
N TYR A 295 -3.52 20.94 -8.50
CA TYR A 295 -3.98 19.98 -7.48
C TYR A 295 -2.95 18.86 -7.29
N CYS A 296 -2.79 18.34 -6.08
CA CYS A 296 -1.77 17.35 -5.72
C CYS A 296 -2.42 16.04 -5.24
N GLY A 297 -1.90 14.89 -5.68
CA GLY A 297 -2.29 13.57 -5.15
C GLY A 297 -3.78 13.24 -5.32
N VAL A 298 -4.32 13.46 -6.53
CA VAL A 298 -5.70 13.11 -6.89
C VAL A 298 -5.73 11.68 -7.44
N ASP A 299 -6.72 10.88 -7.04
CA ASP A 299 -6.95 9.56 -7.65
C ASP A 299 -7.43 9.69 -9.10
N SER A 300 -6.93 8.86 -10.01
CA SER A 300 -7.24 8.96 -11.44
C SER A 300 -8.73 8.83 -11.75
N SER A 301 -9.47 8.00 -11.00
CA SER A 301 -10.91 7.86 -11.18
C SER A 301 -11.69 9.08 -10.68
N ALA A 302 -11.27 9.65 -9.55
CA ALA A 302 -11.92 10.82 -8.95
C ALA A 302 -11.62 12.13 -9.71
N ALA A 303 -10.47 12.24 -10.37
CA ALA A 303 -10.16 13.35 -11.28
C ALA A 303 -11.08 13.32 -12.51
N LEU A 304 -11.26 12.15 -13.13
CA LEU A 304 -12.12 11.97 -14.29
C LEU A 304 -13.61 12.21 -13.97
N GLU A 305 -14.11 11.67 -12.85
CA GLU A 305 -15.48 11.93 -12.37
C GLU A 305 -15.70 13.43 -12.09
N ALA A 306 -14.73 14.11 -11.48
CA ALA A 306 -14.78 15.55 -11.25
C ALA A 306 -14.67 16.40 -12.53
N PHE A 307 -14.09 15.88 -13.61
CA PHE A 307 -14.03 16.55 -14.91
C PHE A 307 -15.36 16.42 -15.67
N ALA A 308 -15.94 15.22 -15.70
CA ALA A 308 -17.23 14.93 -16.33
C ALA A 308 -18.36 15.78 -15.70
N ASP A 309 -18.46 15.78 -14.37
CA ASP A 309 -19.47 16.56 -13.62
C ASP A 309 -19.25 18.07 -13.72
N ALA A 310 -18.04 18.53 -14.04
CA ALA A 310 -17.72 19.94 -14.26
C ALA A 310 -17.86 20.39 -15.73
N GLY A 311 -18.36 19.53 -16.63
CA GLY A 311 -18.55 19.86 -18.04
C GLY A 311 -17.24 20.06 -18.82
N ILE A 312 -16.12 19.55 -18.31
CA ILE A 312 -14.84 19.57 -19.02
C ILE A 312 -14.94 18.56 -20.17
N SER A 313 -14.41 18.90 -21.35
CA SER A 313 -14.66 18.12 -22.58
C SER A 313 -14.18 16.67 -22.48
N ALA A 314 -14.92 15.73 -23.08
CA ALA A 314 -14.55 14.30 -23.16
C ALA A 314 -13.18 14.04 -23.83
N ASP A 315 -12.66 14.97 -24.64
CA ASP A 315 -11.30 14.88 -25.18
C ASP A 315 -10.23 15.17 -24.12
N ALA A 316 -10.56 15.94 -23.08
CA ALA A 316 -9.69 16.21 -21.94
C ALA A 316 -9.61 15.01 -20.97
N GLU A 317 -10.75 14.36 -20.71
CA GLU A 317 -10.82 13.06 -20.05
C GLU A 317 -10.00 12.01 -20.81
N ARG A 318 -10.18 11.92 -22.13
CA ARG A 318 -9.41 10.99 -22.98
C ARG A 318 -7.91 11.27 -22.93
N CYS A 319 -7.48 12.53 -23.00
CA CYS A 319 -6.07 12.91 -22.84
C CYS A 319 -5.51 12.52 -21.46
N TYR A 320 -6.32 12.64 -20.42
CA TYR A 320 -5.95 12.24 -19.06
C TYR A 320 -5.77 10.72 -18.94
N GLU A 321 -6.78 9.95 -19.34
CA GLU A 321 -6.74 8.48 -19.36
C GLU A 321 -5.59 7.92 -20.20
N GLN A 322 -5.32 8.55 -21.34
CA GLN A 322 -4.25 8.16 -22.24
C GLN A 322 -2.88 8.31 -21.58
N VAL A 323 -2.63 9.40 -20.86
CA VAL A 323 -1.38 9.61 -20.12
C VAL A 323 -1.29 8.66 -18.91
N ASP A 324 -2.34 8.55 -18.11
CA ASP A 324 -2.40 7.64 -16.95
C ASP A 324 -2.10 6.18 -17.36
N ARG A 325 -2.67 5.73 -18.50
CA ARG A 325 -2.46 4.42 -19.10
C ARG A 325 -1.01 4.16 -19.54
N HIS A 326 -0.37 5.13 -20.21
CA HIS A 326 1.03 4.97 -20.67
C HIS A 326 2.04 5.03 -19.53
N LEU A 327 1.70 5.70 -18.42
CA LEU A 327 2.55 5.78 -17.22
C LEU A 327 2.37 4.59 -16.28
N GLY A 328 1.22 3.90 -16.35
CA GLY A 328 0.88 2.81 -15.44
C GLY A 328 0.65 3.27 -14.00
N SER A 329 0.43 4.57 -13.82
CA SER A 329 0.04 5.18 -12.54
C SER A 329 -1.43 4.87 -12.24
N GLN A 330 -1.83 4.93 -10.96
CA GLN A 330 -3.26 5.12 -10.59
C GLN A 330 -3.52 6.52 -10.01
N ARG A 331 -2.50 7.40 -10.06
CA ARG A 331 -2.42 8.69 -9.36
C ARG A 331 -1.37 9.59 -10.03
N PRO A 332 -1.73 10.50 -10.95
CA PRO A 332 -0.81 11.55 -11.35
C PRO A 332 -0.49 12.44 -10.15
N MET A 333 0.81 12.67 -9.92
CA MET A 333 1.30 13.42 -8.76
C MET A 333 0.67 14.81 -8.65
N TYR A 334 0.50 15.52 -9.77
CA TYR A 334 -0.28 16.76 -9.82
C TYR A 334 -1.07 16.94 -11.12
N VAL A 335 -2.21 17.62 -10.98
CA VAL A 335 -3.16 17.94 -12.06
C VAL A 335 -3.35 19.45 -12.12
N GLY A 336 -3.00 20.06 -13.25
CA GLY A 336 -3.10 21.50 -13.50
C GLY A 336 -4.25 21.86 -14.43
N VAL A 337 -5.25 22.60 -13.96
CA VAL A 337 -6.38 23.08 -14.80
C VAL A 337 -6.22 24.56 -15.11
N GLY A 338 -6.43 24.97 -16.36
CA GLY A 338 -6.35 26.37 -16.77
C GLY A 338 -7.59 27.19 -16.36
N ILE A 339 -7.42 28.51 -16.14
CA ILE A 339 -8.53 29.48 -16.06
C ILE A 339 -8.19 30.67 -16.96
N GLY A 340 -9.19 31.16 -17.72
CA GLY A 340 -9.15 32.38 -18.53
C GLY A 340 -10.42 33.22 -18.32
N GLN A 341 -10.63 34.27 -19.13
CA GLN A 341 -11.79 35.17 -18.95
C GLN A 341 -13.15 34.49 -19.14
N GLY A 342 -13.21 33.41 -19.92
CA GLY A 342 -14.42 32.59 -20.10
C GLY A 342 -14.71 31.59 -18.98
N GLY A 343 -13.87 31.50 -17.94
CA GLY A 343 -13.98 30.48 -16.88
C GLY A 343 -12.89 29.40 -16.99
N LEU A 344 -13.24 28.15 -16.68
CA LEU A 344 -12.32 27.01 -16.76
C LEU A 344 -11.88 26.76 -18.21
N ASN A 345 -10.57 26.79 -18.44
CA ASN A 345 -9.99 26.51 -19.75
C ASN A 345 -9.75 24.99 -19.89
N GLN A 346 -10.15 24.42 -21.03
CA GLN A 346 -10.08 22.98 -21.34
C GLN A 346 -8.65 22.42 -21.40
N ARG A 347 -7.61 23.26 -21.27
CA ARG A 347 -6.20 22.83 -21.22
C ARG A 347 -5.80 22.22 -19.87
N ILE A 348 -5.62 20.90 -19.87
CA ILE A 348 -5.05 20.14 -18.74
C ILE A 348 -3.52 20.03 -18.85
N LYS A 349 -2.82 20.34 -17.75
CA LYS A 349 -1.38 20.11 -17.57
C LYS A 349 -1.17 19.03 -16.51
N LEU A 350 -0.68 17.86 -16.90
CA LEU A 350 -0.30 16.83 -15.95
C LEU A 350 1.15 17.05 -15.52
N TYR A 351 1.39 17.15 -14.22
CA TYR A 351 2.75 17.23 -13.67
C TYR A 351 2.98 15.90 -12.99
N GLU A 352 3.79 15.08 -13.62
CA GLU A 352 4.27 13.85 -13.04
C GLU A 352 5.75 14.02 -12.70
N ALA A 353 6.18 13.40 -11.61
CA ALA A 353 7.57 13.35 -11.21
C ALA A 353 8.22 12.08 -11.78
N ALA A 354 8.35 11.99 -13.10
CA ALA A 354 8.96 10.85 -13.77
C ALA A 354 10.50 10.98 -13.84
N PHE A 355 11.21 10.02 -13.25
CA PHE A 355 12.68 10.02 -13.16
C PHE A 355 13.31 9.03 -14.15
N PHE A 356 13.47 9.47 -15.39
CA PHE A 356 14.17 8.70 -16.40
C PHE A 356 15.68 8.70 -16.12
N ARG A 357 16.21 7.55 -15.68
CA ARG A 357 17.66 7.28 -15.62
C ARG A 357 18.08 6.50 -16.87
N ASP A 358 19.22 6.88 -17.43
CA ASP A 358 19.81 6.26 -18.64
C ASP A 358 18.82 6.17 -19.81
N THR A 359 18.28 7.34 -20.15
CA THR A 359 17.18 7.53 -21.09
C THR A 359 17.62 7.41 -22.56
N ASP A 360 17.29 6.29 -23.19
CA ASP A 360 17.44 6.16 -24.64
C ASP A 360 16.23 6.74 -25.38
N VAL A 361 16.48 7.71 -26.25
CA VAL A 361 15.49 8.33 -27.15
C VAL A 361 15.57 7.79 -28.58
N SER A 362 16.46 6.83 -28.87
CA SER A 362 16.55 6.14 -30.17
C SER A 362 15.24 5.46 -30.60
N ALA A 363 14.35 5.16 -29.66
CA ALA A 363 13.02 4.64 -29.96
C ALA A 363 12.20 5.59 -30.88
N LEU A 364 12.41 6.92 -30.78
CA LEU A 364 11.82 7.92 -31.68
C LEU A 364 12.27 7.77 -33.14
N GLU A 365 13.40 7.10 -33.40
CA GLU A 365 13.85 6.82 -34.78
C GLU A 365 12.90 5.91 -35.56
N ARG A 366 11.98 5.20 -34.89
CA ARG A 366 10.92 4.42 -35.55
C ARG A 366 9.86 5.26 -36.24
N LEU A 367 9.60 6.47 -35.74
CA LEU A 367 8.68 7.43 -36.35
C LEU A 367 9.34 8.22 -37.49
N ARG A 368 10.67 8.16 -37.62
CA ARG A 368 11.35 8.74 -38.77
C ARG A 368 11.02 7.94 -40.04
N PRO A 369 10.75 8.61 -41.18
CA PRO A 369 10.77 7.96 -42.49
C PRO A 369 12.10 7.21 -42.70
N ARG A 370 12.04 5.89 -42.82
CA ARG A 370 13.21 4.99 -42.76
C ARG A 370 14.31 5.33 -43.77
N THR A 371 15.53 5.52 -43.28
CA THR A 371 16.77 5.10 -43.95
C THR A 371 17.63 4.25 -42.99
N ARG A 372 18.43 3.31 -43.52
CA ARG A 372 19.06 2.19 -42.76
C ARG A 372 20.47 2.52 -42.23
N SER A 373 20.88 1.96 -41.06
CA SER A 373 21.94 0.90 -40.95
C SER A 373 22.76 0.78 -39.61
N LYS A 374 22.73 -0.43 -39.00
CA LYS A 374 23.82 -1.20 -38.27
C LYS A 374 24.62 -0.66 -37.03
N ALA A 375 24.19 -1.10 -35.83
CA ALA A 375 24.85 -1.95 -34.79
C ALA A 375 26.36 -1.85 -34.34
N ALA A 376 26.60 -1.84 -33.01
CA ALA A 376 27.74 -2.44 -32.25
C ALA A 376 27.43 -2.57 -30.71
N ALA A 377 28.29 -3.21 -29.89
CA ALA A 377 27.97 -3.83 -28.57
C ALA A 377 28.59 -3.18 -27.27
N PRO A 378 28.20 -3.57 -26.02
CA PRO A 378 28.41 -2.79 -24.76
C PRO A 378 29.42 -3.37 -23.73
N GLN A 379 29.77 -2.62 -22.66
CA GLN A 379 30.49 -3.03 -21.42
C GLN A 379 30.18 -2.12 -20.18
N PRO A 380 30.52 -2.50 -18.91
CA PRO A 380 29.64 -2.30 -17.72
C PRO A 380 30.04 -1.22 -16.66
N PRO A 381 29.19 -0.93 -15.64
CA PRO A 381 29.40 0.14 -14.64
C PRO A 381 30.11 -0.28 -13.32
N LEU A 382 30.56 0.73 -12.55
CA LEU A 382 31.34 0.62 -11.29
C LEU A 382 30.59 1.15 -10.05
N LEU A 383 30.95 0.65 -8.86
CA LEU A 383 30.28 0.85 -7.55
C LEU A 383 30.93 1.90 -6.63
N LEU A 384 30.20 2.39 -5.63
CA LEU A 384 30.69 3.21 -4.48
C LEU A 384 30.20 2.67 -3.12
N PRO A 385 31.03 2.68 -2.04
CA PRO A 385 30.69 2.29 -0.66
C PRO A 385 30.46 3.51 0.28
N ALA A 386 29.93 3.44 1.52
CA ALA A 386 29.11 2.49 2.29
C ALA A 386 28.39 3.33 3.39
N ARG A 387 27.09 3.25 3.70
CA ARG A 387 26.21 2.12 4.11
C ARG A 387 26.62 1.46 5.44
N GLN A 388 25.86 1.72 6.51
CA GLN A 388 25.75 0.77 7.62
C GLN A 388 24.95 -0.41 7.08
N GLN A 389 25.68 -1.43 6.62
CA GLN A 389 25.12 -2.54 5.88
C GLN A 389 24.27 -3.39 6.82
N VAL A 390 23.04 -3.71 6.41
CA VAL A 390 22.18 -4.62 7.15
C VAL A 390 22.94 -5.95 7.29
N PRO A 391 23.13 -6.48 8.50
CA PRO A 391 23.93 -7.67 8.72
C PRO A 391 23.26 -8.88 8.06
N GLY A 392 24.06 -9.84 7.60
CA GLY A 392 23.53 -11.02 6.93
C GLY A 392 24.59 -12.05 6.55
N PRO A 393 24.16 -13.27 6.19
CA PRO A 393 25.05 -14.32 5.74
C PRO A 393 25.73 -13.94 4.41
N GLY A 394 27.06 -13.93 4.40
CA GLY A 394 27.86 -13.68 3.20
C GLY A 394 27.87 -14.87 2.21
N LEU A 395 28.37 -14.65 1.00
CA LEU A 395 28.32 -15.61 -0.12
C LEU A 395 28.87 -17.00 0.21
N MET A 396 29.95 -17.08 1.01
CA MET A 396 30.53 -18.37 1.43
C MET A 396 29.57 -19.20 2.31
N ALA A 397 28.60 -18.57 2.96
CA ALA A 397 27.57 -19.27 3.73
C ALA A 397 26.37 -19.72 2.86
N ALA A 398 26.26 -19.30 1.60
CA ALA A 398 25.07 -19.54 0.77
C ALA A 398 24.71 -21.02 0.57
N PRO A 399 25.65 -21.95 0.29
CA PRO A 399 25.30 -23.37 0.16
C PRO A 399 24.78 -23.96 1.48
N GLY A 400 25.41 -23.59 2.60
CA GLY A 400 24.97 -24.00 3.94
C GLY A 400 23.64 -23.40 4.35
N PHE A 401 23.41 -22.12 4.04
CA PHE A 401 22.14 -21.43 4.25
C PHE A 401 21.00 -22.11 3.47
N ILE A 402 21.19 -22.37 2.17
CA ILE A 402 20.16 -23.01 1.34
C ILE A 402 19.86 -24.43 1.85
N TYR A 403 20.90 -25.21 2.17
CA TYR A 403 20.74 -26.55 2.72
C TYR A 403 20.00 -26.54 4.08
N ASN A 404 20.43 -25.68 5.01
CA ASN A 404 19.83 -25.57 6.34
C ASN A 404 18.40 -25.00 6.28
N MET A 405 18.11 -24.04 5.40
CA MET A 405 16.76 -23.52 5.18
C MET A 405 15.81 -24.56 4.58
N ALA A 406 16.30 -25.44 3.69
CA ALA A 406 15.50 -26.51 3.11
C ALA A 406 15.28 -27.69 4.08
N ARG A 407 16.20 -27.90 5.03
CA ARG A 407 16.17 -29.01 5.98
C ARG A 407 15.50 -28.64 7.31
N ASP A 408 15.91 -27.53 7.91
CA ASP A 408 15.65 -27.13 9.30
C ASP A 408 15.37 -25.60 9.39
N VAL A 409 14.30 -25.14 8.72
CA VAL A 409 13.94 -23.70 8.61
C VAL A 409 13.84 -22.98 9.97
N PHE A 410 13.22 -23.60 10.97
CA PHE A 410 12.94 -22.95 12.26
C PHE A 410 14.19 -22.72 13.13
N PRO A 411 15.07 -23.73 13.36
CA PRO A 411 16.38 -23.49 13.97
C PRO A 411 17.22 -22.49 13.18
N THR A 412 17.20 -22.57 11.84
CA THR A 412 17.99 -21.67 10.98
C THR A 412 17.57 -20.21 11.15
N MET A 413 16.28 -19.88 11.14
CA MET A 413 15.83 -18.50 11.37
C MET A 413 16.18 -17.99 12.78
N LEU A 414 16.12 -18.84 13.81
CA LEU A 414 16.50 -18.49 15.18
C LEU A 414 18.02 -18.23 15.32
N ASP A 415 18.86 -19.07 14.72
CA ASP A 415 20.32 -18.91 14.67
C ASP A 415 20.73 -17.65 13.89
N LEU A 416 20.11 -17.39 12.74
CA LEU A 416 20.32 -16.15 11.98
C LEU A 416 19.96 -14.92 12.82
N ARG A 417 18.83 -14.94 13.53
CA ARG A 417 18.43 -13.85 14.45
C ARG A 417 19.41 -13.68 15.61
N ALA A 418 19.98 -14.76 16.13
CA ALA A 418 20.98 -14.70 17.20
C ALA A 418 22.33 -14.14 16.72
N ARG A 419 22.73 -14.40 15.47
CA ARG A 419 24.01 -13.94 14.90
C ARG A 419 23.98 -12.53 14.31
N TYR A 420 22.89 -12.19 13.61
CA TYR A 420 22.78 -10.95 12.83
C TYR A 420 21.78 -9.95 13.45
N GLY A 421 21.01 -10.35 14.46
CA GLY A 421 20.03 -9.51 15.11
C GLY A 421 18.67 -9.51 14.40
N ASP A 422 17.91 -8.44 14.61
CA ASP A 422 16.47 -8.42 14.38
C ASP A 422 16.04 -7.96 12.97
N VAL A 423 17.01 -7.59 12.12
CA VAL A 423 16.83 -7.35 10.68
C VAL A 423 18.04 -7.94 9.94
N ILE A 424 17.78 -8.74 8.90
CA ILE A 424 18.82 -9.58 8.27
C ILE A 424 18.69 -9.50 6.75
N ASP A 425 19.77 -9.14 6.04
CA ASP A 425 19.83 -9.08 4.57
C ASP A 425 20.22 -10.44 3.97
N LEU A 426 19.39 -10.98 3.07
CA LEU A 426 19.63 -12.24 2.38
C LEU A 426 20.29 -12.06 0.99
N SER A 427 20.62 -10.83 0.60
CA SER A 427 21.32 -10.54 -0.66
C SER A 427 22.67 -11.27 -0.77
N GLY A 428 23.36 -11.47 0.37
CA GLY A 428 24.61 -12.22 0.44
C GLY A 428 24.49 -13.70 0.08
N VAL A 429 23.29 -14.30 0.19
CA VAL A 429 23.00 -15.69 -0.18
C VAL A 429 22.21 -15.80 -1.50
N GLY A 430 22.23 -14.74 -2.31
CA GLY A 430 21.62 -14.68 -3.64
C GLY A 430 20.18 -14.17 -3.67
N ALA A 431 19.50 -14.07 -2.53
CA ALA A 431 18.15 -13.54 -2.42
C ALA A 431 18.18 -11.99 -2.29
N ARG A 432 18.52 -11.33 -3.41
CA ARG A 432 18.61 -9.86 -3.48
C ARG A 432 17.30 -9.19 -3.07
N ASN A 433 17.40 -8.12 -2.28
CA ASN A 433 16.27 -7.34 -1.76
C ASN A 433 15.28 -8.17 -0.92
N VAL A 434 15.71 -9.27 -0.30
CA VAL A 434 14.90 -10.03 0.66
C VAL A 434 15.49 -9.87 2.06
N PHE A 435 14.65 -9.47 3.01
CA PHE A 435 15.05 -9.19 4.39
C PHE A 435 14.19 -9.96 5.39
N PHE A 436 14.81 -10.60 6.37
CA PHE A 436 14.08 -11.03 7.57
C PHE A 436 13.90 -9.86 8.53
N VAL A 437 12.73 -9.77 9.16
CA VAL A 437 12.39 -8.73 10.15
C VAL A 437 11.73 -9.40 11.35
N PHE A 438 12.46 -9.46 12.46
CA PHE A 438 12.08 -10.16 13.70
C PHE A 438 11.94 -9.26 14.93
N GLY A 439 12.33 -7.99 14.84
CA GLY A 439 12.15 -7.01 15.91
C GLY A 439 10.70 -6.50 15.96
N PRO A 440 10.02 -6.47 17.13
CA PRO A 440 8.64 -5.99 17.23
C PRO A 440 8.42 -4.56 16.76
N GLU A 441 9.42 -3.68 16.84
CA GLU A 441 9.34 -2.32 16.29
C GLU A 441 9.15 -2.35 14.77
N GLY A 442 9.95 -3.16 14.07
CA GLY A 442 9.78 -3.40 12.63
C GLY A 442 8.43 -4.03 12.31
N VAL A 443 7.97 -5.01 13.10
CA VAL A 443 6.64 -5.62 12.92
C VAL A 443 5.51 -4.60 13.14
N GLN A 444 5.62 -3.74 14.17
CA GLN A 444 4.63 -2.71 14.45
C GLN A 444 4.57 -1.70 13.30
N ARG A 445 5.74 -1.26 12.80
CA ARG A 445 5.82 -0.36 11.65
C ARG A 445 5.24 -0.99 10.38
N MET A 446 5.62 -2.24 10.08
CA MET A 446 5.12 -2.99 8.92
C MET A 446 3.60 -3.24 8.94
N PHE A 447 3.03 -3.57 10.10
CA PHE A 447 1.62 -4.00 10.16
C PHE A 447 0.65 -2.90 10.58
N ARG A 448 1.12 -1.84 11.25
CA ARG A 448 0.28 -0.77 11.80
C ARG A 448 0.76 0.62 11.40
N ASP A 449 1.96 1.02 11.82
CA ASP A 449 2.30 2.45 11.84
C ASP A 449 2.61 3.00 10.45
N ASN A 450 3.13 2.17 9.54
CA ASN A 450 3.30 2.47 8.12
C ASN A 450 2.69 1.37 7.23
N SER A 451 1.55 0.79 7.62
CA SER A 451 1.01 -0.42 6.97
C SER A 451 0.61 -0.24 5.50
N ALA A 452 0.45 1.00 5.03
CA ALA A 452 0.17 1.30 3.63
C ALA A 452 1.42 1.10 2.74
N ASN A 453 2.62 1.35 3.27
CA ASN A 453 3.90 1.12 2.59
C ASN A 453 4.29 -0.37 2.53
N PHE A 454 3.57 -1.24 3.25
CA PHE A 454 3.84 -2.67 3.32
C PHE A 454 2.65 -3.46 2.78
N VAL A 455 2.63 -3.63 1.46
CA VAL A 455 1.58 -4.33 0.70
C VAL A 455 1.86 -5.83 0.55
N ARG A 456 0.86 -6.61 0.11
CA ARG A 456 1.06 -7.99 -0.35
C ARG A 456 1.82 -7.98 -1.69
N GLY A 457 3.08 -8.41 -1.65
CA GLY A 457 3.94 -8.49 -2.83
C GLY A 457 3.53 -9.57 -3.85
N ALA A 458 4.30 -9.67 -4.93
CA ALA A 458 4.04 -10.56 -6.08
C ALA A 458 3.77 -12.04 -5.71
N ASN A 459 4.30 -12.52 -4.58
CA ASN A 459 4.08 -13.90 -4.11
C ASN A 459 2.61 -14.22 -3.78
N PHE A 460 1.76 -13.21 -3.55
CA PHE A 460 0.31 -13.40 -3.37
C PHE A 460 -0.46 -13.63 -4.68
N ARG A 461 0.15 -13.39 -5.86
CA ARG A 461 -0.48 -13.69 -7.17
C ARG A 461 -0.83 -15.17 -7.30
N ASN A 462 -0.02 -16.07 -6.74
CA ASN A 462 -0.29 -17.51 -6.80
C ASN A 462 -1.45 -17.94 -5.88
N VAL A 463 -1.70 -17.20 -4.79
CA VAL A 463 -2.86 -17.40 -3.90
C VAL A 463 -4.14 -16.93 -4.59
N ALA A 464 -4.07 -15.86 -5.39
CA ALA A 464 -5.18 -15.34 -6.19
C ALA A 464 -5.74 -16.37 -7.19
N ASN A 465 -4.92 -17.31 -7.66
CA ASN A 465 -5.37 -18.41 -8.53
C ASN A 465 -6.38 -19.37 -7.85
N VAL A 466 -6.47 -19.33 -6.52
CA VAL A 466 -7.38 -20.16 -5.72
C VAL A 466 -8.55 -19.33 -5.22
N VAL A 467 -8.25 -18.25 -4.48
CA VAL A 467 -9.26 -17.46 -3.75
C VAL A 467 -9.79 -16.26 -4.53
N GLY A 468 -9.36 -16.08 -5.78
CA GLY A 468 -9.71 -14.92 -6.60
C GLY A 468 -9.21 -13.61 -6.01
N ASN A 469 -10.00 -12.54 -6.15
CA ASN A 469 -9.69 -11.22 -5.60
C ASN A 469 -10.42 -10.98 -4.27
N GLY A 470 -10.43 -11.96 -3.36
CA GLY A 470 -10.99 -11.80 -2.01
C GLY A 470 -10.04 -11.14 -1.01
N ILE A 471 -10.54 -10.83 0.19
CA ILE A 471 -9.91 -10.03 1.26
C ILE A 471 -8.48 -10.42 1.68
N VAL A 472 -8.04 -11.66 1.39
CA VAL A 472 -6.68 -12.15 1.68
C VAL A 472 -5.65 -11.62 0.69
N VAL A 473 -6.06 -11.41 -0.57
CA VAL A 473 -5.21 -11.06 -1.71
C VAL A 473 -5.37 -9.58 -2.09
N SER A 474 -6.58 -9.02 -1.95
CA SER A 474 -6.87 -7.68 -2.44
C SER A 474 -6.03 -6.57 -1.79
N GLU A 475 -5.79 -5.50 -2.57
CA GLU A 475 -5.02 -4.32 -2.19
C GLU A 475 -5.81 -3.01 -2.40
N GLY A 476 -5.25 -1.90 -1.89
CA GLY A 476 -5.80 -0.56 -2.07
C GLY A 476 -7.22 -0.35 -1.54
N GLU A 477 -7.98 0.55 -2.16
CA GLU A 477 -9.35 0.85 -1.75
C GLU A 477 -10.32 -0.31 -1.93
N PHE A 478 -10.09 -1.15 -2.94
CA PHE A 478 -10.91 -2.32 -3.20
C PHE A 478 -10.87 -3.27 -1.99
N TRP A 479 -9.67 -3.49 -1.43
CA TRP A 479 -9.52 -4.17 -0.15
C TRP A 479 -10.22 -3.44 1.00
N VAL A 480 -10.14 -2.11 1.09
CA VAL A 480 -10.82 -1.34 2.17
C VAL A 480 -12.34 -1.53 2.11
N ARG A 481 -12.95 -1.58 0.92
CA ARG A 481 -14.40 -1.82 0.73
C ARG A 481 -14.78 -3.25 1.15
N GLN A 482 -14.14 -4.26 0.58
CA GLN A 482 -14.32 -5.68 0.97
C GLN A 482 -14.10 -5.88 2.47
N ARG A 483 -13.05 -5.28 3.02
CA ARG A 483 -12.71 -5.34 4.45
C ARG A 483 -13.84 -4.84 5.33
N LYS A 484 -14.50 -3.73 5.00
CA LYS A 484 -15.64 -3.22 5.75
C LYS A 484 -16.82 -4.21 5.70
N GLN A 485 -17.17 -4.70 4.50
CA GLN A 485 -18.30 -5.61 4.29
C GLN A 485 -18.09 -6.96 5.00
N VAL A 486 -16.96 -7.63 4.77
CA VAL A 486 -16.63 -8.93 5.40
C VAL A 486 -16.47 -8.82 6.91
N SER A 487 -15.85 -7.74 7.41
CA SER A 487 -15.69 -7.57 8.87
C SER A 487 -17.03 -7.32 9.57
N ALA A 488 -18.01 -6.70 8.91
CA ALA A 488 -19.36 -6.55 9.45
C ALA A 488 -20.03 -7.92 9.69
N ALA A 489 -19.87 -8.83 8.72
CA ALA A 489 -20.38 -10.20 8.78
C ALA A 489 -19.64 -11.12 9.77
N LEU A 490 -18.45 -10.73 10.23
CA LEU A 490 -17.63 -11.47 11.21
C LEU A 490 -17.48 -10.71 12.55
N THR A 491 -18.35 -9.72 12.81
CA THR A 491 -18.39 -9.01 14.10
C THR A 491 -18.67 -9.96 15.27
N ARG A 492 -18.20 -9.60 16.46
CA ARG A 492 -18.42 -10.39 17.69
C ARG A 492 -19.92 -10.66 17.95
N SER A 493 -20.78 -9.68 17.68
CA SER A 493 -22.24 -9.81 17.80
C SER A 493 -22.83 -10.82 16.81
N VAL A 494 -22.34 -10.87 15.56
CA VAL A 494 -22.75 -11.89 14.58
C VAL A 494 -22.20 -13.26 14.96
N VAL A 495 -20.95 -13.37 15.38
CA VAL A 495 -20.38 -14.64 15.89
C VAL A 495 -21.20 -15.17 17.09
N HIS A 496 -21.65 -14.28 17.99
CA HIS A 496 -22.51 -14.67 19.13
C HIS A 496 -23.87 -15.27 18.73
N THR A 497 -24.38 -15.08 17.50
CA THR A 497 -25.60 -15.78 17.02
C THR A 497 -25.32 -17.16 16.42
N GLN A 498 -24.04 -17.51 16.24
CA GLN A 498 -23.61 -18.77 15.63
C GLN A 498 -22.99 -19.76 16.63
N VAL A 499 -22.64 -19.32 17.85
CA VAL A 499 -21.98 -20.16 18.87
C VAL A 499 -22.73 -21.47 19.09
N ASP A 500 -24.06 -21.43 19.18
CA ASP A 500 -24.85 -22.64 19.44
C ASP A 500 -24.67 -23.69 18.31
N ARG A 501 -24.62 -23.27 17.04
CA ARG A 501 -24.33 -24.17 15.89
C ARG A 501 -22.90 -24.69 15.88
N MET A 502 -21.92 -23.88 16.30
CA MET A 502 -20.53 -24.35 16.48
C MET A 502 -20.51 -25.45 17.53
N VAL A 503 -21.14 -25.19 18.68
CA VAL A 503 -21.16 -26.06 19.85
C VAL A 503 -21.92 -27.37 19.58
N GLU A 504 -22.97 -27.37 18.76
CA GLU A 504 -23.60 -28.60 18.24
C GLU A 504 -22.58 -29.52 17.53
N VAL A 505 -21.77 -28.96 16.62
CA VAL A 505 -20.79 -29.73 15.84
C VAL A 505 -19.61 -30.16 16.72
N ILE A 506 -19.19 -29.33 17.66
CA ILE A 506 -18.18 -29.70 18.67
C ILE A 506 -18.70 -30.85 19.53
N ALA A 507 -19.96 -30.82 19.97
CA ALA A 507 -20.55 -31.92 20.74
C ALA A 507 -20.54 -33.24 19.96
N GLN A 508 -20.89 -33.21 18.66
CA GLN A 508 -20.78 -34.39 17.79
C GLN A 508 -19.34 -34.92 17.68
N MET A 509 -18.34 -34.03 17.60
CA MET A 509 -16.93 -34.43 17.67
C MET A 509 -16.59 -35.06 19.03
N ILE A 510 -17.08 -34.52 20.14
CA ILE A 510 -16.84 -35.09 21.48
C ILE A 510 -17.36 -36.53 21.57
N GLU A 511 -18.52 -36.85 21.00
CA GLU A 511 -19.03 -38.24 20.93
C GLU A 511 -18.14 -39.17 20.08
N VAL A 512 -17.59 -38.66 18.96
CA VAL A 512 -16.62 -39.42 18.13
C VAL A 512 -15.33 -39.69 18.92
N LEU A 513 -14.81 -38.68 19.61
CA LEU A 513 -13.63 -38.78 20.48
C LEU A 513 -13.86 -39.71 21.67
N ASP A 514 -15.07 -39.70 22.24
CA ASP A 514 -15.48 -40.61 23.30
C ASP A 514 -15.46 -42.08 22.84
N GLY A 515 -15.89 -42.34 21.61
CA GLY A 515 -15.76 -43.66 20.98
C GLY A 515 -14.31 -44.16 20.93
N PHE A 516 -13.34 -43.30 20.57
CA PHE A 516 -11.91 -43.65 20.62
C PHE A 516 -11.43 -43.88 22.06
N ALA A 517 -11.89 -43.07 23.01
CA ALA A 517 -11.54 -43.19 24.43
C ALA A 517 -12.03 -44.52 25.05
N VAL A 518 -13.26 -44.94 24.72
CA VAL A 518 -13.84 -46.23 25.16
C VAL A 518 -13.06 -47.41 24.62
N ARG A 519 -12.60 -47.35 23.36
CA ARG A 519 -11.79 -48.41 22.73
C ARG A 519 -10.31 -48.37 23.12
N GLY A 520 -9.86 -47.31 23.79
CA GLY A 520 -8.45 -47.10 24.15
C GLY A 520 -7.53 -46.97 22.93
N GLU A 521 -8.05 -46.47 21.81
CA GLU A 521 -7.34 -46.45 20.53
C GLU A 521 -6.33 -45.30 20.41
N TRP A 522 -5.25 -45.56 19.67
CA TRP A 522 -4.33 -44.53 19.19
C TRP A 522 -4.83 -44.00 17.84
N PHE A 523 -5.16 -42.71 17.75
CA PHE A 523 -5.66 -42.06 16.54
C PHE A 523 -4.98 -40.71 16.29
N ASP A 524 -5.01 -40.19 15.06
CA ASP A 524 -4.52 -38.85 14.77
C ASP A 524 -5.52 -37.79 15.23
N VAL A 525 -5.16 -37.03 16.27
CA VAL A 525 -6.01 -35.92 16.74
C VAL A 525 -6.03 -34.79 15.72
N ALA A 526 -4.95 -34.57 14.95
CA ALA A 526 -4.88 -33.47 13.99
C ALA A 526 -5.90 -33.65 12.85
N HIS A 527 -6.12 -34.89 12.40
CA HIS A 527 -7.22 -35.25 11.51
C HIS A 527 -8.59 -34.88 12.10
N GLN A 528 -8.88 -35.26 13.36
CA GLN A 528 -10.16 -34.95 14.00
C GLN A 528 -10.38 -33.44 14.20
N MET A 529 -9.32 -32.69 14.53
CA MET A 529 -9.39 -31.23 14.64
C MET A 529 -9.60 -30.55 13.29
N ARG A 530 -9.09 -31.11 12.18
CA ARG A 530 -9.40 -30.64 10.82
C ARG A 530 -10.86 -30.91 10.46
N GLU A 531 -11.36 -32.09 10.80
CA GLU A 531 -12.72 -32.49 10.47
C GLU A 531 -13.77 -31.64 11.20
N VAL A 532 -13.59 -31.37 12.50
CA VAL A 532 -14.54 -30.54 13.26
C VAL A 532 -14.57 -29.09 12.74
N THR A 533 -13.41 -28.48 12.44
CA THR A 533 -13.37 -27.08 11.97
C THR A 533 -13.87 -26.95 10.53
N ARG A 534 -13.67 -27.97 9.69
CA ARG A 534 -14.28 -28.08 8.37
C ARG A 534 -15.81 -28.10 8.47
N ARG A 535 -16.38 -28.98 9.32
CA ARG A 535 -17.83 -29.06 9.55
C ARG A 535 -18.41 -27.76 10.12
N ILE A 536 -17.74 -27.13 11.09
CA ILE A 536 -18.14 -25.83 11.65
C ILE A 536 -18.13 -24.76 10.56
N THR A 537 -17.05 -24.69 9.76
CA THR A 537 -16.94 -23.75 8.63
C THR A 537 -18.09 -23.94 7.63
N LEU A 538 -18.36 -25.17 7.19
CA LEU A 538 -19.43 -25.46 6.21
C LEU A 538 -20.83 -25.19 6.78
N LYS A 539 -21.13 -25.66 7.99
CA LYS A 539 -22.47 -25.50 8.61
C LYS A 539 -22.76 -24.06 9.03
N VAL A 540 -21.77 -23.35 9.57
CA VAL A 540 -21.95 -22.00 10.12
C VAL A 540 -21.79 -20.93 9.05
N MET A 541 -20.82 -21.06 8.14
CA MET A 541 -20.57 -20.03 7.12
C MET A 541 -21.38 -20.26 5.83
N LEU A 542 -21.54 -21.50 5.36
CA LEU A 542 -22.23 -21.80 4.10
C LEU A 542 -23.65 -22.38 4.24
N GLY A 543 -24.10 -22.67 5.46
CA GLY A 543 -25.40 -23.32 5.67
C GLY A 543 -25.48 -24.70 5.02
N ILE A 544 -24.34 -25.41 4.94
CA ILE A 544 -24.25 -26.78 4.43
C ILE A 544 -24.25 -27.73 5.63
N ASP A 545 -25.38 -28.40 5.83
CA ASP A 545 -25.45 -29.63 6.64
C ASP A 545 -24.89 -30.82 5.84
N GLU A 546 -24.36 -31.84 6.52
CA GLU A 546 -23.65 -32.96 5.87
C GLU A 546 -24.53 -34.18 5.58
N ASP A 547 -24.92 -34.31 4.31
CA ASP A 547 -25.43 -35.56 3.71
C ASP A 547 -24.26 -36.34 3.05
N GLU A 548 -24.46 -37.60 2.64
CA GLU A 548 -23.41 -38.44 1.99
C GLU A 548 -22.66 -37.75 0.83
N GLU A 549 -23.35 -36.86 0.11
CA GLU A 549 -22.84 -36.04 -0.99
C GLU A 549 -21.69 -35.09 -0.58
N THR A 550 -21.62 -34.68 0.69
CA THR A 550 -20.54 -33.79 1.20
C THR A 550 -19.17 -34.45 1.26
N THR A 551 -19.09 -35.78 1.22
CA THR A 551 -17.82 -36.53 1.15
C THR A 551 -16.98 -36.15 -0.08
N ASN A 552 -17.64 -35.74 -1.17
CA ASN A 552 -16.95 -35.32 -2.40
C ASN A 552 -16.30 -33.93 -2.24
N ILE A 553 -16.98 -33.00 -1.54
CA ILE A 553 -16.48 -31.65 -1.24
C ILE A 553 -15.22 -31.70 -0.37
N SER A 554 -15.10 -32.66 0.55
CA SER A 554 -13.90 -32.84 1.36
C SER A 554 -12.66 -33.21 0.53
N LYS A 555 -12.79 -34.10 -0.46
CA LYS A 555 -11.69 -34.46 -1.38
C LYS A 555 -11.31 -33.29 -2.28
N THR A 556 -12.30 -32.54 -2.76
CA THR A 556 -12.10 -31.28 -3.50
C THR A 556 -11.26 -30.29 -2.68
N TRP A 557 -11.56 -30.11 -1.40
CA TRP A 557 -10.81 -29.21 -0.52
C TRP A 557 -9.35 -29.62 -0.29
N GLU A 558 -9.07 -30.91 -0.11
CA GLU A 558 -7.69 -31.39 0.03
C GLU A 558 -6.87 -31.09 -1.24
N GLN A 559 -7.46 -31.28 -2.43
CA GLN A 559 -6.79 -30.95 -3.70
C GLN A 559 -6.53 -29.44 -3.86
N VAL A 560 -7.46 -28.59 -3.42
CA VAL A 560 -7.29 -27.12 -3.39
C VAL A 560 -6.18 -26.71 -2.42
N TYR A 561 -6.10 -27.34 -1.23
CA TYR A 561 -5.04 -27.07 -0.26
C TYR A 561 -3.67 -27.55 -0.73
N ASP A 562 -3.61 -28.73 -1.35
CA ASP A 562 -2.41 -29.27 -1.97
C ASP A 562 -1.90 -28.37 -3.11
N ALA A 563 -2.83 -27.72 -3.82
CA ALA A 563 -2.49 -26.70 -4.80
C ALA A 563 -1.94 -25.44 -4.10
N LEU A 564 -2.62 -24.89 -3.08
CA LEU A 564 -2.12 -23.74 -2.29
C LEU A 564 -0.71 -23.97 -1.73
N THR A 565 -0.46 -25.14 -1.15
CA THR A 565 0.86 -25.52 -0.60
C THR A 565 1.91 -25.59 -1.71
N TYR A 566 1.60 -26.25 -2.84
CA TYR A 566 2.49 -26.30 -4.00
C TYR A 566 2.79 -24.89 -4.55
N PHE A 567 1.78 -24.02 -4.59
CA PHE A 567 1.84 -22.66 -5.10
C PHE A 567 2.56 -21.65 -4.18
N THR A 568 2.72 -21.97 -2.90
CA THR A 568 3.36 -21.08 -1.90
C THR A 568 4.72 -21.57 -1.41
N THR A 569 5.02 -22.88 -1.52
CA THR A 569 6.31 -23.47 -1.10
C THR A 569 7.35 -23.59 -2.21
N ARG A 570 6.98 -23.47 -3.49
CA ARG A 570 7.91 -23.61 -4.62
C ARG A 570 8.29 -22.28 -5.27
N PRO A 571 9.60 -21.98 -5.47
CA PRO A 571 10.08 -20.70 -5.99
C PRO A 571 9.84 -20.48 -7.49
N TRP A 572 9.59 -21.54 -8.24
CA TRP A 572 9.25 -21.46 -9.67
C TRP A 572 8.12 -22.43 -10.01
N GLN A 573 7.16 -21.96 -10.80
CA GLN A 573 5.95 -22.69 -11.16
C GLN A 573 5.62 -22.43 -12.64
N PRO A 574 5.36 -23.48 -13.44
CA PRO A 574 4.89 -23.28 -14.81
C PRO A 574 3.47 -22.66 -14.83
N PRO A 575 3.11 -21.91 -15.88
CA PRO A 575 1.77 -21.33 -16.04
C PRO A 575 0.66 -22.36 -15.92
N LEU A 576 -0.44 -21.99 -15.25
CA LEU A 576 -1.58 -22.90 -15.04
C LEU A 576 -2.23 -23.38 -16.35
N SER A 577 -2.07 -22.64 -17.45
CA SER A 577 -2.50 -23.04 -18.78
C SER A 577 -1.85 -24.33 -19.30
N LEU A 578 -0.70 -24.75 -18.74
CA LEU A 578 -0.06 -26.00 -19.17
C LEU A 578 -0.91 -27.24 -18.82
N PRO A 579 -0.92 -28.27 -19.69
CA PRO A 579 -1.78 -29.44 -19.57
C PRO A 579 -1.28 -30.48 -18.54
N ILE A 580 -0.69 -30.04 -17.42
CA ILE A 580 -0.13 -30.87 -16.35
C ILE A 580 -1.27 -31.57 -15.56
N PRO A 581 -1.18 -32.89 -15.26
CA PRO A 581 -2.24 -33.60 -14.55
C PRO A 581 -2.68 -32.96 -13.22
N ARG A 582 -1.73 -32.50 -12.38
CA ARG A 582 -2.02 -31.79 -11.13
C ARG A 582 -2.81 -30.49 -11.36
N TYR A 583 -2.53 -29.76 -12.45
CA TYR A 583 -3.24 -28.52 -12.80
C TYR A 583 -4.65 -28.80 -13.36
N ARG A 584 -4.85 -29.94 -14.05
CA ARG A 584 -6.19 -30.39 -14.46
C ARG A 584 -7.05 -30.77 -13.25
N ALA A 585 -6.50 -31.59 -12.34
CA ALA A 585 -7.19 -31.96 -11.11
C ALA A 585 -7.55 -30.73 -10.26
N PHE A 586 -6.59 -29.80 -10.09
CA PHE A 586 -6.86 -28.52 -9.42
C PHE A 586 -7.99 -27.71 -10.07
N ARG A 587 -8.03 -27.60 -11.41
CA ARG A 587 -9.16 -26.94 -12.10
C ARG A 587 -10.48 -27.64 -11.84
N GLN A 588 -10.55 -28.95 -12.04
CA GLN A 588 -11.76 -29.74 -11.78
C GLN A 588 -12.26 -29.61 -10.34
N ALA A 589 -11.35 -29.53 -9.37
CA ALA A 589 -11.67 -29.25 -7.97
C ALA A 589 -12.26 -27.84 -7.79
N MET A 590 -11.63 -26.81 -8.37
CA MET A 590 -12.14 -25.43 -8.31
C MET A 590 -13.50 -25.28 -9.02
N ASP A 591 -13.69 -25.91 -10.18
CA ASP A 591 -14.93 -25.87 -10.96
C ASP A 591 -16.10 -26.47 -10.14
N ALA A 592 -15.89 -27.65 -9.54
CA ALA A 592 -16.89 -28.31 -8.68
C ALA A 592 -17.15 -27.54 -7.37
N PHE A 593 -16.14 -26.84 -6.84
CA PHE A 593 -16.32 -25.99 -5.67
C PHE A 593 -17.11 -24.73 -5.99
N ASP A 594 -16.82 -24.10 -7.13
CA ASP A 594 -17.52 -22.91 -7.61
C ASP A 594 -18.99 -23.19 -7.92
N GLU A 595 -19.30 -24.31 -8.58
CA GLU A 595 -20.67 -24.77 -8.81
C GLU A 595 -21.49 -24.81 -7.51
N ARG A 596 -20.92 -25.38 -6.43
CA ARG A 596 -21.58 -25.46 -5.12
C ARG A 596 -21.74 -24.09 -4.44
N ILE A 597 -20.77 -23.19 -4.59
CA ILE A 597 -20.85 -21.82 -4.06
C ILE A 597 -21.92 -21.01 -4.80
N PHE A 598 -21.96 -21.06 -6.14
CA PHE A 598 -22.99 -20.38 -6.93
C PHE A 598 -24.39 -20.96 -6.67
N GLN A 599 -24.52 -22.27 -6.52
CA GLN A 599 -25.78 -22.91 -6.09
C GLN A 599 -26.27 -22.33 -4.75
N LYS A 600 -25.39 -22.21 -3.75
CA LYS A 600 -25.76 -21.64 -2.44
C LYS A 600 -26.08 -20.15 -2.48
N ILE A 601 -25.42 -19.38 -3.36
CA ILE A 601 -25.79 -17.97 -3.63
C ILE A 601 -27.19 -17.89 -4.24
N ALA A 602 -27.53 -18.77 -5.19
CA ALA A 602 -28.84 -18.82 -5.83
C ALA A 602 -29.96 -19.22 -4.86
N GLU A 603 -29.76 -20.27 -4.05
CA GLU A 603 -30.69 -20.71 -3.01
C GLU A 603 -31.04 -19.57 -2.04
N HIS A 604 -30.03 -18.81 -1.57
CA HIS A 604 -30.23 -17.68 -0.65
C HIS A 604 -30.92 -16.47 -1.28
N ARG A 605 -30.85 -16.30 -2.60
CA ARG A 605 -31.63 -15.28 -3.33
C ARG A 605 -33.09 -15.69 -3.47
N ILE A 606 -33.37 -16.97 -3.69
CA ILE A 606 -34.72 -17.52 -3.87
C ILE A 606 -35.47 -17.64 -2.53
N ASN A 607 -34.76 -17.88 -1.42
CA ASN A 607 -35.35 -17.96 -0.09
C ASN A 607 -34.83 -16.86 0.87
N PRO A 608 -35.40 -15.64 0.83
CA PRO A 608 -34.98 -14.53 1.70
C PRO A 608 -35.14 -14.79 3.21
N LYS A 609 -35.90 -15.83 3.60
CA LYS A 609 -36.15 -16.26 4.98
C LYS A 609 -35.21 -17.40 5.44
N ALA A 610 -34.27 -17.84 4.60
CA ALA A 610 -33.24 -18.79 4.98
C ALA A 610 -32.42 -18.30 6.20
N LYS A 611 -31.92 -19.25 6.99
CA LYS A 611 -31.21 -18.98 8.26
C LYS A 611 -29.99 -18.09 8.02
N GLY A 612 -29.71 -17.17 8.95
CA GLY A 612 -28.55 -16.28 8.86
C GLY A 612 -27.23 -17.03 9.01
N ASP A 613 -26.57 -17.29 7.89
CA ASP A 613 -25.19 -17.74 7.73
C ASP A 613 -24.34 -16.63 7.07
N LEU A 614 -23.05 -16.89 6.80
CA LEU A 614 -22.16 -15.89 6.20
C LEU A 614 -22.59 -15.51 4.76
N VAL A 615 -23.13 -16.45 3.97
CA VAL A 615 -23.68 -16.18 2.64
C VAL A 615 -24.76 -15.11 2.71
N ARG A 616 -25.71 -15.26 3.65
CA ARG A 616 -26.78 -14.28 3.87
C ARG A 616 -26.27 -12.93 4.36
N PHE A 617 -25.25 -12.90 5.22
CA PHE A 617 -24.65 -11.63 5.66
C PHE A 617 -23.92 -10.90 4.54
N LEU A 618 -23.14 -11.60 3.70
CA LEU A 618 -22.43 -11.00 2.57
C LEU A 618 -23.40 -10.55 1.45
N LEU A 619 -24.47 -11.31 1.18
CA LEU A 619 -25.54 -10.89 0.26
C LEU A 619 -26.25 -9.59 0.69
N ASN A 620 -26.34 -9.34 2.00
CA ASN A 620 -26.92 -8.11 2.56
C ASN A 620 -25.87 -7.00 2.77
N ALA A 621 -24.58 -7.27 2.55
CA ALA A 621 -23.50 -6.31 2.80
C ALA A 621 -23.36 -5.32 1.64
N HIS A 622 -23.79 -4.09 1.88
CA HIS A 622 -23.63 -2.98 0.94
C HIS A 622 -22.33 -2.22 1.26
N ASP A 623 -21.68 -1.68 0.24
CA ASP A 623 -20.55 -0.77 0.43
C ASP A 623 -21.02 0.51 1.15
N PRO A 624 -20.46 0.87 2.32
CA PRO A 624 -20.86 2.07 3.05
C PRO A 624 -20.61 3.39 2.31
N ALA A 625 -19.80 3.40 1.24
CA ALA A 625 -19.55 4.59 0.43
C ALA A 625 -20.54 4.71 -0.75
N SER A 626 -20.65 3.69 -1.60
CA SER A 626 -21.49 3.73 -2.81
C SER A 626 -22.91 3.18 -2.63
N GLY A 627 -23.22 2.53 -1.50
CA GLY A 627 -24.49 1.84 -1.27
C GLY A 627 -24.70 0.59 -2.14
N ARG A 628 -23.73 0.18 -2.96
CA ARG A 628 -23.86 -0.95 -3.89
C ARG A 628 -23.62 -2.30 -3.19
N PRO A 629 -24.35 -3.37 -3.55
CA PRO A 629 -24.06 -4.73 -3.09
C PRO A 629 -22.80 -5.30 -3.77
N MET A 630 -22.25 -6.38 -3.22
CA MET A 630 -21.21 -7.16 -3.90
C MET A 630 -21.73 -7.78 -5.21
N THR A 631 -20.87 -7.87 -6.23
CA THR A 631 -21.16 -8.66 -7.43
C THR A 631 -21.10 -10.16 -7.13
N GLU A 632 -21.69 -10.99 -7.98
CA GLU A 632 -21.71 -12.44 -7.78
C GLU A 632 -20.30 -13.06 -7.73
N ARG A 633 -19.38 -12.55 -8.55
CA ARG A 633 -17.96 -12.94 -8.52
C ARG A 633 -17.26 -12.49 -7.24
N GLN A 634 -17.56 -11.30 -6.72
CA GLN A 634 -17.02 -10.82 -5.43
C GLN A 634 -17.54 -11.68 -4.26
N LEU A 635 -18.83 -12.04 -4.28
CA LEU A 635 -19.41 -12.96 -3.30
C LEU A 635 -18.73 -14.33 -3.34
N ARG A 636 -18.54 -14.91 -4.53
CA ARG A 636 -17.80 -16.17 -4.70
C ARG A 636 -16.37 -16.05 -4.16
N ASP A 637 -15.62 -15.03 -4.55
CA ASP A 637 -14.22 -14.87 -4.15
C ASP A 637 -14.09 -14.71 -2.61
N GLU A 638 -15.00 -13.98 -1.96
CA GLU A 638 -15.00 -13.87 -0.50
C GLU A 638 -15.46 -15.16 0.20
N LEU A 639 -16.46 -15.87 -0.32
CA LEU A 639 -16.91 -17.14 0.26
C LEU A 639 -15.82 -18.21 0.16
N VAL A 640 -15.14 -18.31 -0.99
CA VAL A 640 -13.96 -19.18 -1.17
C VAL A 640 -12.85 -18.75 -0.20
N THR A 641 -12.57 -17.45 -0.08
CA THR A 641 -11.52 -16.93 0.81
C THR A 641 -11.77 -17.27 2.27
N VAL A 642 -12.97 -16.94 2.79
CA VAL A 642 -13.27 -17.08 4.22
C VAL A 642 -13.40 -18.55 4.62
N THR A 643 -13.97 -19.40 3.76
CA THR A 643 -14.02 -20.84 4.03
C THR A 643 -12.63 -21.48 3.99
N SER A 644 -11.82 -21.20 2.96
CA SER A 644 -10.42 -21.69 2.87
C SER A 644 -9.58 -21.32 4.08
N ALA A 645 -9.68 -20.07 4.54
CA ALA A 645 -8.86 -19.56 5.64
C ALA A 645 -9.36 -19.99 7.02
N GLY A 646 -10.68 -20.23 7.16
CA GLY A 646 -11.34 -20.54 8.42
C GLY A 646 -10.94 -21.89 9.02
N PHE A 647 -11.04 -22.98 8.24
CA PHE A 647 -10.90 -24.32 8.80
C PHE A 647 -9.45 -24.67 9.20
N ASP A 648 -8.46 -24.44 8.32
CA ASP A 648 -7.12 -25.01 8.50
C ASP A 648 -6.34 -24.34 9.63
N THR A 649 -6.48 -23.01 9.78
CA THR A 649 -5.77 -22.26 10.83
C THR A 649 -6.30 -22.59 12.22
N ALA A 650 -7.61 -22.81 12.35
CA ALA A 650 -8.24 -23.30 13.58
C ALA A 650 -7.82 -24.75 13.88
N ALA A 651 -7.84 -25.64 12.88
CA ALA A 651 -7.48 -27.05 13.01
C ALA A 651 -6.05 -27.24 13.53
N VAL A 652 -5.11 -26.52 12.92
CA VAL A 652 -3.70 -26.51 13.32
C VAL A 652 -3.53 -26.01 14.75
N THR A 653 -4.22 -24.93 15.11
CA THR A 653 -4.16 -24.39 16.48
C THR A 653 -4.72 -25.37 17.51
N LEU A 654 -5.85 -26.01 17.22
CA LEU A 654 -6.42 -27.05 18.06
C LEU A 654 -5.45 -28.23 18.25
N ALA A 655 -4.86 -28.72 17.16
CA ALA A 655 -3.93 -29.85 17.16
C ALA A 655 -2.69 -29.57 18.03
N TRP A 656 -2.04 -28.41 17.87
CA TRP A 656 -0.92 -28.00 18.72
C TRP A 656 -1.31 -27.77 20.18
N THR A 657 -2.52 -27.25 20.43
CA THR A 657 -3.03 -27.08 21.80
C THR A 657 -3.24 -28.44 22.47
N CYS A 658 -3.79 -29.43 21.75
CA CYS A 658 -3.93 -30.81 22.25
C CYS A 658 -2.56 -31.42 22.62
N MET A 659 -1.54 -31.21 21.78
CA MET A 659 -0.18 -31.69 22.06
C MET A 659 0.40 -31.04 23.31
N LEU A 660 0.31 -29.71 23.42
CA LEU A 660 0.79 -28.98 24.60
C LEU A 660 0.06 -29.41 25.88
N LEU A 661 -1.25 -29.68 25.81
CA LEU A 661 -2.04 -30.18 26.94
C LEU A 661 -1.66 -31.60 27.36
N ALA A 662 -1.36 -32.49 26.41
CA ALA A 662 -0.85 -33.82 26.70
C ALA A 662 0.56 -33.79 27.33
N GLN A 663 1.41 -32.85 26.92
CA GLN A 663 2.73 -32.59 27.52
C GLN A 663 2.65 -31.85 28.87
N ASN A 664 1.55 -31.12 29.11
CA ASN A 664 1.32 -30.32 30.32
C ASN A 664 -0.02 -30.68 30.98
N PRO A 665 -0.19 -31.91 31.54
CA PRO A 665 -1.49 -32.36 32.05
C PRO A 665 -2.09 -31.45 33.11
N TRP A 666 -1.28 -30.73 33.87
CA TRP A 666 -1.71 -29.74 34.87
C TRP A 666 -2.63 -28.66 34.26
N ALA A 667 -2.34 -28.20 33.04
CA ALA A 667 -3.14 -27.18 32.37
C ALA A 667 -4.48 -27.77 31.91
N GLY A 668 -4.47 -29.00 31.38
CA GLY A 668 -5.71 -29.72 31.04
C GLY A 668 -6.61 -29.98 32.25
N HIS A 669 -6.03 -30.23 33.43
CA HIS A 669 -6.79 -30.34 34.69
C HIS A 669 -7.42 -29.01 35.11
N ARG A 670 -6.69 -27.89 34.99
CA ARG A 670 -7.22 -26.56 35.33
C ARG A 670 -8.26 -26.05 34.33
N ILE A 671 -8.12 -26.37 33.03
CA ILE A 671 -9.21 -26.15 32.05
C ILE A 671 -10.43 -27.00 32.43
N ALA A 672 -10.26 -28.26 32.81
CA ALA A 672 -11.39 -29.10 33.23
C ALA A 672 -12.10 -28.53 34.46
N GLN A 673 -11.37 -27.96 35.43
CA GLN A 673 -11.93 -27.24 36.57
C GLN A 673 -12.72 -26.00 36.14
N GLU A 674 -12.12 -25.10 35.34
CA GLU A 674 -12.79 -23.91 34.80
C GLU A 674 -14.05 -24.27 33.99
N ALA A 675 -13.97 -25.31 33.15
CA ALA A 675 -15.10 -25.81 32.37
C ALA A 675 -16.21 -26.35 33.30
N ASN A 676 -15.88 -27.13 34.33
CA ASN A 676 -16.87 -27.64 35.28
C ASN A 676 -17.52 -26.52 36.11
N GLU A 677 -16.79 -25.49 36.50
CA GLU A 677 -17.31 -24.34 37.25
C GLU A 677 -18.23 -23.44 36.38
N VAL A 678 -17.85 -23.20 35.13
CA VAL A 678 -18.61 -22.33 34.20
C VAL A 678 -19.79 -23.06 33.56
N LEU A 679 -19.59 -24.32 33.17
CA LEU A 679 -20.53 -25.09 32.35
C LEU A 679 -21.31 -26.12 33.18
N GLY A 680 -20.66 -26.85 34.09
CA GLY A 680 -21.23 -28.10 34.61
C GLY A 680 -21.47 -29.10 33.47
N ASP A 681 -22.55 -29.87 33.51
CA ASP A 681 -22.83 -30.90 32.49
C ASP A 681 -23.45 -30.38 31.17
N ARG A 682 -23.83 -29.10 31.09
CA ARG A 682 -24.45 -28.50 29.90
C ARG A 682 -23.40 -28.01 28.88
N LEU A 683 -23.82 -27.87 27.63
CA LEU A 683 -23.01 -27.28 26.58
C LEU A 683 -22.76 -25.76 26.81
N PRO A 684 -21.63 -25.21 26.31
CA PRO A 684 -21.35 -23.78 26.34
C PRO A 684 -22.40 -22.95 25.61
N THR A 685 -22.85 -21.87 26.24
CA THR A 685 -23.59 -20.80 25.54
C THR A 685 -22.64 -19.70 25.10
N ARG A 686 -23.12 -18.81 24.22
CA ARG A 686 -22.43 -17.58 23.78
C ARG A 686 -21.82 -16.74 24.92
N GLU A 687 -22.40 -16.77 26.12
CA GLU A 687 -21.98 -15.96 27.27
C GLU A 687 -20.86 -16.64 28.07
N ASP A 688 -20.82 -17.98 28.07
CA ASP A 688 -19.84 -18.77 28.80
C ASP A 688 -18.45 -18.75 28.15
N ILE A 689 -18.38 -18.66 26.82
CA ILE A 689 -17.12 -18.52 26.07
C ILE A 689 -16.26 -17.35 26.61
N SER A 690 -16.89 -16.30 27.14
CA SER A 690 -16.19 -15.16 27.72
C SER A 690 -15.60 -15.44 29.12
N LYS A 691 -16.16 -16.42 29.84
CA LYS A 691 -15.80 -16.82 31.22
C LYS A 691 -14.71 -17.90 31.26
N LEU A 692 -14.48 -18.61 30.14
CA LEU A 692 -13.40 -19.59 29.96
C LEU A 692 -12.03 -18.89 29.80
N THR A 693 -11.62 -18.17 30.84
CA THR A 693 -10.48 -17.26 30.86
C THR A 693 -9.13 -17.97 30.75
N PHE A 694 -8.87 -18.97 31.59
CA PHE A 694 -7.63 -19.74 31.60
C PHE A 694 -7.48 -20.59 30.34
N THR A 695 -8.58 -21.15 29.84
CA THR A 695 -8.65 -21.82 28.54
C THR A 695 -8.12 -20.90 27.42
N ARG A 696 -8.51 -19.63 27.41
CA ARG A 696 -8.00 -18.64 26.45
C ARG A 696 -6.52 -18.29 26.65
N LEU A 697 -6.01 -18.29 27.89
CA LEU A 697 -4.58 -18.12 28.15
C LEU A 697 -3.76 -19.28 27.57
N VAL A 698 -4.25 -20.52 27.72
CA VAL A 698 -3.65 -21.73 27.13
C VAL A 698 -3.64 -21.66 25.61
N ILE A 699 -4.75 -21.22 24.99
CA ILE A 699 -4.84 -21.06 23.53
C ILE A 699 -3.87 -19.99 23.02
N HIS A 700 -3.72 -18.87 23.72
CA HIS A 700 -2.74 -17.85 23.35
C HIS A 700 -1.30 -18.34 23.49
N GLU A 701 -0.97 -19.12 24.52
CA GLU A 701 0.37 -19.73 24.68
C GLU A 701 0.63 -20.80 23.62
N SER A 702 -0.39 -21.57 23.23
CA SER A 702 -0.32 -22.49 22.09
C SER A 702 -0.03 -21.74 20.78
N MET A 703 -0.77 -20.67 20.48
CA MET A 703 -0.51 -19.80 19.32
C MET A 703 0.86 -19.08 19.38
N ARG A 704 1.40 -18.86 20.58
CA ARG A 704 2.75 -18.33 20.77
C ARG A 704 3.79 -19.36 20.35
N MET A 705 3.69 -20.58 20.89
CA MET A 705 4.66 -21.65 20.64
C MET A 705 4.54 -22.22 19.22
N TYR A 706 3.32 -22.39 18.70
CA TYR A 706 3.04 -22.99 17.39
C TYR A 706 2.03 -22.12 16.60
N PRO A 707 2.45 -20.94 16.11
CA PRO A 707 1.59 -20.07 15.31
C PRO A 707 1.23 -20.73 13.98
N ALA A 708 -0.06 -20.98 13.73
CA ALA A 708 -0.54 -21.54 12.47
C ALA A 708 -0.08 -20.70 11.25
N ALA A 709 -0.21 -19.37 11.35
CA ALA A 709 0.38 -18.40 10.42
C ALA A 709 1.82 -18.05 10.84
N TRP A 710 2.76 -18.94 10.55
CA TRP A 710 4.15 -18.87 11.04
C TRP A 710 5.04 -17.85 10.33
N VAL A 711 4.72 -17.46 9.09
CA VAL A 711 5.41 -16.42 8.31
C VAL A 711 4.40 -15.48 7.67
N LEU A 712 4.71 -14.19 7.69
CA LEU A 712 3.99 -13.12 7.01
C LEU A 712 4.97 -12.32 6.17
N THR A 713 4.65 -12.17 4.89
CA THR A 713 5.48 -11.44 3.92
C THR A 713 4.82 -10.12 3.52
N ARG A 714 5.65 -9.12 3.20
CA ARG A 714 5.27 -7.83 2.63
C ARG A 714 6.28 -7.40 1.58
N THR A 715 5.87 -6.49 0.71
CA THR A 715 6.77 -5.70 -0.12
C THR A 715 6.76 -4.27 0.41
N CYS A 716 7.94 -3.73 0.71
CA CYS A 716 8.19 -2.32 0.96
C CYS A 716 7.94 -1.59 -0.37
N VAL A 717 6.94 -0.72 -0.46
CA VAL A 717 6.63 0.01 -1.70
C VAL A 717 7.69 1.08 -1.92
N GLU A 718 7.86 1.91 -0.90
CA GLU A 718 8.92 2.90 -0.68
C GLU A 718 9.86 2.41 0.42
N GLU A 719 11.11 2.83 0.36
CA GLU A 719 12.11 2.61 1.40
C GLU A 719 11.63 3.05 2.78
N ASP A 720 11.92 2.21 3.77
CA ASP A 720 11.59 2.48 5.16
C ASP A 720 12.73 2.06 6.09
N GLU A 721 12.66 2.51 7.33
CA GLU A 721 13.58 2.12 8.40
C GLU A 721 12.89 1.12 9.34
N LEU A 722 13.37 -0.12 9.38
CA LEU A 722 12.90 -1.15 10.30
C LEU A 722 14.00 -1.42 11.33
N CYS A 723 13.71 -1.24 12.62
CA CYS A 723 14.63 -1.48 13.74
C CYS A 723 16.02 -0.79 13.57
N GLY A 724 16.05 0.44 13.03
CA GLY A 724 17.30 1.17 12.75
C GLY A 724 17.99 0.80 11.42
N TYR A 725 17.42 -0.09 10.62
CA TYR A 725 17.98 -0.55 9.35
C TYR A 725 17.15 -0.10 8.16
N ARG A 726 17.84 0.44 7.14
CA ARG A 726 17.28 0.86 5.86
C ARG A 726 16.86 -0.36 5.02
N ILE A 727 15.57 -0.44 4.69
CA ILE A 727 14.95 -1.42 3.80
C ILE A 727 14.58 -0.71 2.49
N PRO A 728 15.16 -1.03 1.33
CA PRO A 728 14.92 -0.29 0.09
C PRO A 728 13.52 -0.56 -0.52
N ALA A 729 13.06 0.35 -1.40
CA ALA A 729 11.90 0.10 -2.26
C ALA A 729 11.95 -1.26 -2.98
N GLY A 730 10.77 -1.85 -3.16
CA GLY A 730 10.59 -3.16 -3.77
C GLY A 730 11.11 -4.33 -2.92
N ALA A 731 11.70 -4.08 -1.75
CA ALA A 731 12.21 -5.14 -0.90
C ALA A 731 11.11 -6.03 -0.34
N MET A 732 11.33 -7.34 -0.40
CA MET A 732 10.48 -8.31 0.27
C MET A 732 10.92 -8.43 1.73
N THR A 733 10.06 -8.02 2.65
CA THR A 733 10.25 -8.21 4.09
C THR A 733 9.49 -9.46 4.55
N ILE A 734 10.17 -10.28 5.35
CA ILE A 734 9.67 -11.55 5.86
C ILE A 734 9.73 -11.52 7.39
N THR A 735 8.57 -11.48 8.03
CA THR A 735 8.43 -11.64 9.48
C THR A 735 7.99 -13.05 9.78
N SER A 736 8.64 -13.72 10.73
CA SER A 736 8.17 -15.02 11.23
C SER A 736 7.60 -14.88 12.64
N ALA A 737 6.31 -15.15 12.79
CA ALA A 737 5.66 -15.24 14.09
C ALA A 737 6.38 -16.24 15.00
N TRP A 738 6.86 -17.37 14.45
CA TRP A 738 7.64 -18.37 15.21
C TRP A 738 8.86 -17.78 15.92
N VAL A 739 9.58 -16.88 15.23
CA VAL A 739 10.80 -16.24 15.76
C VAL A 739 10.44 -15.13 16.74
N VAL A 740 9.52 -14.22 16.39
CA VAL A 740 9.18 -13.09 17.27
C VAL A 740 8.49 -13.56 18.56
N HIS A 741 7.66 -14.61 18.49
CA HIS A 741 7.01 -15.24 19.64
C HIS A 741 7.99 -16.01 20.56
N ARG A 742 9.26 -16.15 20.17
CA ARG A 742 10.37 -16.72 20.95
C ARG A 742 11.49 -15.71 21.28
N HIS A 743 11.34 -14.46 20.86
CA HIS A 743 12.37 -13.45 21.01
C HIS A 743 12.72 -13.22 22.50
N PRO A 744 13.95 -13.52 22.96
CA PRO A 744 14.27 -13.55 24.40
C PRO A 744 14.21 -12.18 25.08
N GLY A 745 14.35 -11.08 24.33
CA GLY A 745 14.15 -9.72 24.83
C GLY A 745 12.69 -9.34 25.14
N HIS A 746 11.71 -10.19 24.80
CA HIS A 746 10.27 -9.94 25.02
C HIS A 746 9.54 -11.11 25.68
N TRP A 747 10.14 -12.31 25.64
CA TRP A 747 9.59 -13.54 26.19
C TRP A 747 10.59 -14.19 27.13
N GLU A 748 10.36 -14.06 28.43
CA GLU A 748 11.10 -14.77 29.48
C GLU A 748 10.95 -16.28 29.28
N ARG A 749 12.03 -17.09 29.33
CA ARG A 749 11.96 -18.56 29.19
C ARG A 749 11.09 -19.01 28.00
N PRO A 750 11.40 -18.59 26.75
CA PRO A 750 10.46 -18.64 25.61
C PRO A 750 10.02 -20.05 25.20
N ASP A 751 10.80 -21.08 25.52
CA ASP A 751 10.48 -22.47 25.15
C ASP A 751 9.67 -23.22 26.23
N GLN A 752 9.43 -22.61 27.39
CA GLN A 752 8.54 -23.16 28.42
C GLN A 752 7.08 -22.83 28.13
N PHE A 753 6.18 -23.80 28.24
CA PHE A 753 4.74 -23.58 28.20
C PHE A 753 4.26 -22.98 29.53
N TRP A 754 3.88 -21.69 29.50
CA TRP A 754 3.37 -20.97 30.68
C TRP A 754 2.22 -20.01 30.28
N PRO A 755 0.97 -20.51 30.24
CA PRO A 755 -0.23 -19.75 29.89
C PRO A 755 -0.38 -18.39 30.60
N GLU A 756 -0.04 -18.31 31.88
CA GLU A 756 -0.24 -17.10 32.68
C GLU A 756 0.67 -15.94 32.27
N ARG A 757 1.60 -16.11 31.33
CA ARG A 757 2.23 -15.01 30.58
C ARG A 757 1.22 -14.03 29.98
N PHE A 758 0.00 -14.49 29.68
CA PHE A 758 -1.07 -13.71 29.06
C PHE A 758 -2.05 -13.09 30.08
N THR A 759 -1.81 -13.20 31.39
CA THR A 759 -2.53 -12.36 32.36
C THR A 759 -2.21 -10.89 32.15
N LYS A 760 -3.08 -10.01 32.64
CA LYS A 760 -2.90 -8.55 32.52
C LYS A 760 -1.62 -8.08 33.22
N GLU A 761 -1.28 -8.74 34.31
CA GLU A 761 -0.13 -8.49 35.17
C GLU A 761 1.17 -8.87 34.44
N ASN A 762 1.26 -10.11 33.93
CA ASN A 762 2.46 -10.63 33.29
C ASN A 762 2.65 -10.12 31.85
N SER A 763 1.61 -9.58 31.22
CA SER A 763 1.69 -8.91 29.91
C SER A 763 2.09 -7.43 30.00
N LYS A 764 2.15 -6.85 31.20
CA LYS A 764 2.40 -5.42 31.41
C LYS A 764 3.77 -5.03 30.85
N GLY A 765 3.80 -4.01 29.98
CA GLY A 765 5.03 -3.50 29.36
C GLY A 765 5.56 -4.32 28.18
N ARG A 766 4.97 -5.48 27.86
CA ARG A 766 5.38 -6.25 26.66
C ARG A 766 4.93 -5.52 25.39
N PRO A 767 5.79 -5.31 24.37
CA PRO A 767 5.40 -4.65 23.13
C PRO A 767 4.26 -5.41 22.44
N ARG A 768 3.21 -4.71 21.99
CA ARG A 768 2.05 -5.34 21.33
C ARG A 768 2.47 -6.22 20.14
N ALA A 769 3.36 -5.71 19.30
CA ALA A 769 3.86 -6.41 18.12
C ALA A 769 4.83 -7.57 18.43
N SER A 770 5.04 -7.94 19.70
CA SER A 770 5.71 -9.20 20.07
C SER A 770 4.78 -10.42 19.99
N PHE A 771 3.46 -10.20 19.88
CA PHE A 771 2.44 -11.27 19.76
C PHE A 771 1.36 -10.91 18.73
N PHE A 772 1.38 -11.59 17.58
CA PHE A 772 0.49 -11.30 16.44
C PHE A 772 0.02 -12.57 15.72
N PRO A 773 -0.54 -13.59 16.40
CA PRO A 773 -0.97 -14.84 15.75
C PRO A 773 -2.08 -14.64 14.70
N PHE A 774 -2.83 -13.54 14.79
CA PHE A 774 -3.84 -13.12 13.82
C PHE A 774 -3.36 -11.98 12.90
N GLY A 775 -2.06 -11.70 12.86
CA GLY A 775 -1.51 -10.43 12.37
C GLY A 775 -1.84 -9.24 13.28
N ASP A 776 -1.55 -8.02 12.83
CA ASP A 776 -1.99 -6.78 13.49
C ASP A 776 -2.38 -5.70 12.45
N GLY A 777 -2.88 -4.57 12.94
CA GLY A 777 -3.25 -3.39 12.17
C GLY A 777 -4.44 -3.62 11.24
N PRO A 778 -4.57 -2.85 10.14
CA PRO A 778 -5.73 -2.91 9.25
C PRO A 778 -5.99 -4.31 8.69
N ARG A 779 -4.92 -5.06 8.37
CA ARG A 779 -4.96 -6.42 7.80
C ARG A 779 -5.02 -7.55 8.84
N LYS A 780 -5.31 -7.25 10.12
CA LYS A 780 -5.56 -8.29 11.15
C LYS A 780 -6.71 -9.22 10.74
N CYS A 781 -6.62 -10.52 11.03
CA CYS A 781 -7.64 -11.51 10.68
C CYS A 781 -9.05 -11.07 11.15
N PRO A 782 -10.07 -11.00 10.25
CA PRO A 782 -11.43 -10.65 10.64
C PRO A 782 -12.10 -11.80 11.42
N GLY A 783 -11.69 -13.04 11.16
CA GLY A 783 -12.22 -14.25 11.82
C GLY A 783 -11.68 -14.51 13.22
N GLU A 784 -10.84 -13.63 13.80
CA GLU A 784 -10.33 -13.79 15.18
C GLU A 784 -11.45 -14.08 16.22
N PRO A 785 -12.59 -13.36 16.25
CA PRO A 785 -13.65 -13.64 17.21
C PRO A 785 -14.32 -15.01 16.99
N PHE A 786 -14.43 -15.45 15.73
CA PHE A 786 -14.99 -16.75 15.35
C PHE A 786 -14.06 -17.88 15.79
N ALA A 787 -12.79 -17.84 15.36
CA ALA A 787 -11.79 -18.86 15.67
C ALA A 787 -11.55 -18.96 17.19
N LEU A 788 -11.47 -17.84 17.91
CA LEU A 788 -11.33 -17.89 19.37
C LEU A 788 -12.56 -18.48 20.06
N ALA A 789 -13.78 -18.27 19.56
CA ALA A 789 -14.98 -18.88 20.14
C ALA A 789 -14.99 -20.40 19.94
N GLU A 790 -14.77 -20.84 18.70
CA GLU A 790 -14.67 -22.25 18.29
C GLU A 790 -13.57 -23.00 19.07
N ILE A 791 -12.34 -22.50 19.03
CA ILE A 791 -11.18 -23.14 19.68
C ILE A 791 -11.38 -23.20 21.20
N THR A 792 -11.94 -22.14 21.81
CA THR A 792 -12.21 -22.13 23.27
C THR A 792 -13.27 -23.15 23.64
N ALA A 793 -14.37 -23.25 22.90
CA ALA A 793 -15.42 -24.23 23.15
C ALA A 793 -14.91 -25.68 23.00
N ALA A 794 -14.16 -25.97 21.93
CA ALA A 794 -13.62 -27.29 21.67
C ALA A 794 -12.61 -27.72 22.73
N ILE A 795 -11.62 -26.88 23.06
CA ILE A 795 -10.60 -27.22 24.07
C ILE A 795 -11.23 -27.36 25.47
N ALA A 796 -12.20 -26.52 25.84
CA ALA A 796 -12.89 -26.64 27.13
C ALA A 796 -13.65 -27.97 27.24
N LEU A 797 -14.47 -28.32 26.25
CA LEU A 797 -15.22 -29.57 26.23
C LEU A 797 -14.31 -30.81 26.18
N MET A 798 -13.25 -30.78 25.36
CA MET A 798 -12.27 -31.87 25.30
C MET A 798 -11.56 -32.07 26.64
N CYS A 799 -11.08 -31.00 27.28
CA CYS A 799 -10.42 -31.09 28.58
C CYS A 799 -11.38 -31.48 29.69
N GLN A 800 -12.65 -31.07 29.61
CA GLN A 800 -13.69 -31.44 30.58
C GLN A 800 -13.96 -32.95 30.58
N ARG A 801 -14.04 -33.56 29.39
CA ARG A 801 -14.35 -34.99 29.24
C ARG A 801 -13.12 -35.90 29.27
N PHE A 802 -11.95 -35.45 28.82
CA PHE A 802 -10.79 -36.30 28.59
C PHE A 802 -9.48 -35.83 29.23
N VAL A 803 -8.61 -36.80 29.50
CA VAL A 803 -7.15 -36.62 29.62
C VAL A 803 -6.53 -37.05 28.29
N LEU A 804 -5.69 -36.18 27.73
CA LEU A 804 -5.00 -36.44 26.46
C LEU A 804 -3.63 -37.06 26.73
N ARG A 805 -3.29 -38.14 26.02
CA ARG A 805 -1.95 -38.74 26.03
C ARG A 805 -1.39 -38.77 24.62
N LEU A 806 -0.18 -38.25 24.44
CA LEU A 806 0.59 -38.42 23.21
C LEU A 806 1.14 -39.84 23.13
N LYS A 807 1.21 -40.39 21.91
CA LYS A 807 1.84 -41.68 21.67
C LYS A 807 3.35 -41.58 21.95
N PRO A 808 3.91 -42.42 22.83
CA PRO A 808 5.35 -42.52 23.00
C PRO A 808 6.04 -42.79 21.66
N ASP A 809 7.21 -42.19 21.48
CA ASP A 809 8.10 -42.38 20.32
C ASP A 809 7.51 -42.00 18.94
N HIS A 810 6.31 -41.41 18.88
CA HIS A 810 5.77 -40.86 17.63
C HIS A 810 6.48 -39.53 17.29
N PRO A 811 7.04 -39.37 16.07
CA PRO A 811 7.82 -38.18 15.72
C PRO A 811 6.95 -36.93 15.60
N ILE A 812 7.28 -35.91 16.40
CA ILE A 812 6.65 -34.59 16.37
C ILE A 812 7.53 -33.66 15.53
N GLU A 813 7.30 -33.64 14.23
CA GLU A 813 8.01 -32.77 13.28
C GLU A 813 7.12 -31.61 12.78
N LEU A 814 7.75 -30.45 12.56
CA LEU A 814 7.11 -29.27 11.99
C LEU A 814 7.14 -29.33 10.47
N GLU A 815 5.97 -29.15 9.84
CA GLU A 815 5.85 -28.95 8.40
C GLU A 815 5.61 -27.46 8.09
N PRO A 816 6.58 -26.75 7.48
CA PRO A 816 6.46 -25.35 7.09
C PRO A 816 5.65 -25.20 5.79
N SER A 817 4.38 -25.62 5.81
CA SER A 817 3.46 -25.47 4.69
C SER A 817 2.83 -24.06 4.66
N PHE A 818 1.72 -23.89 3.94
CA PHE A 818 0.91 -22.67 4.02
C PHE A 818 0.48 -22.35 5.47
N THR A 819 0.22 -23.38 6.29
CA THR A 819 0.20 -23.29 7.76
C THR A 819 1.25 -24.20 8.41
N LEU A 820 1.57 -23.93 9.68
CA LEU A 820 2.55 -24.73 10.44
C LEU A 820 1.92 -26.02 10.95
N ARG A 821 2.08 -27.13 10.21
CA ARG A 821 1.39 -28.39 10.51
C ARG A 821 2.28 -29.41 11.25
N PRO A 822 1.70 -30.35 12.01
CA PRO A 822 2.43 -31.54 12.45
C PRO A 822 2.59 -32.50 11.27
N ARG A 823 3.82 -32.70 10.81
CA ARG A 823 4.13 -33.42 9.55
C ARG A 823 3.59 -34.84 9.50
N HIS A 824 3.67 -35.55 10.63
CA HIS A 824 3.30 -36.96 10.77
C HIS A 824 1.97 -37.14 11.50
N GLY A 825 1.12 -36.10 11.51
CA GLY A 825 -0.03 -36.02 12.41
C GLY A 825 0.39 -35.96 13.90
N LEU A 826 -0.58 -36.04 14.78
CA LEU A 826 -0.38 -36.09 16.23
C LEU A 826 -1.16 -37.28 16.81
N ILE A 827 -0.49 -38.41 16.92
CA ILE A 827 -1.12 -39.64 17.40
C ILE A 827 -1.33 -39.57 18.92
N MET A 828 -2.58 -39.69 19.35
CA MET A 828 -3.00 -39.60 20.74
C MET A 828 -3.95 -40.73 21.13
N GLN A 829 -4.02 -40.96 22.43
CA GLN A 829 -5.05 -41.74 23.10
C GLN A 829 -5.78 -40.81 24.07
N LEU A 830 -7.09 -41.02 24.23
CA LEU A 830 -7.90 -40.28 25.18
C LEU A 830 -8.33 -41.20 26.32
N GLU A 831 -8.24 -40.72 27.55
CA GLU A 831 -8.83 -41.36 28.72
C GLU A 831 -10.00 -40.51 29.22
N ARG A 832 -11.17 -41.11 29.43
CA ARG A 832 -12.28 -40.41 30.09
C ARG A 832 -11.87 -39.95 31.48
N ARG A 833 -12.15 -38.69 31.82
CA ARG A 833 -12.03 -38.23 33.21
C ARG A 833 -13.06 -38.94 34.09
N ALA A 834 -12.64 -39.38 35.26
CA ALA A 834 -13.58 -39.78 36.30
C ALA A 834 -14.47 -38.57 36.62
N ASN A 835 -15.78 -38.73 36.42
CA ASN A 835 -16.72 -37.63 36.56
C ASN A 835 -16.66 -37.10 38.01
N PRO A 836 -16.40 -35.80 38.25
CA PRO A 836 -16.59 -35.23 39.57
C PRO A 836 -18.09 -35.23 39.83
N GLY A 837 -18.58 -36.29 40.48
CA GLY A 837 -19.96 -36.36 40.95
C GLY A 837 -20.30 -35.11 41.77
N PRO A 838 -21.56 -34.64 41.75
CA PRO A 838 -21.94 -33.36 42.33
C PRO A 838 -21.42 -33.25 43.76
N ASN A 839 -20.64 -32.19 44.00
CA ASN A 839 -19.96 -31.94 45.27
C ASN A 839 -20.99 -31.95 46.41
N ARG A 840 -21.03 -33.02 47.21
CA ARG A 840 -21.73 -33.03 48.49
C ARG A 840 -20.94 -32.17 49.48
N ARG A 841 -21.29 -30.90 49.56
CA ARG A 841 -21.03 -30.02 50.72
C ARG A 841 -22.26 -29.16 50.97
#